data_AF-A0A0W0ZBP0-F1
#
_entry.id   AF-A0A0W0ZBP0-F1
#
_cell.length_a   1.000
_cell.length_b   1.000
_cell.length_c   1.000
_cell.angle_alpha   90.00
_cell.angle_beta   90.00
_cell.angle_gamma   90.00
#
_symmetry.space_group_name_H-M   'P 1'
#
loop_
_entity.id
_entity.type
_entity.pdbx_description
1 polymer ?
#
loop_
_entity_poly.entity_id
_entity_poly.type
_entity_poly.pdbx_seq_one_letter_code
_entity_poly.pdbx_strand_id
1 'polypeptide(L)'
;MLNFALAVIALRFVLAEKTLGDLSMLYFIQGSARDVFQDFKCESLIATSKVSETLIQRDLPRTCLLGGREAMRRHFAIWSKIYPTPNYYCQGDMSGGNLFKIYGEFPFQKKGESYEHASLNHVNITFAYVDEHQRLCGLNICYRRDDPSKWMVGLVKDTHLPPDERTVAVLTGVSPDAFLVERKKRTARIGKMRMSESILANTLLPAADSPLIAAIIKEIITPKGTINHHSDVLNLCTESVGDPEKDGFPENQTLLARLVTSPGSIINDPLLQKIALSHTNPAPHQILSCLDNTGSLCNTLQSVYKRMEDYGFQSRIIDLAFFLDKERQFDKFALFSEDNWSFPEDNFAQTVVCQLVLNQPEITIEELQSLILLLKDSFHLKQFVNPYELADYLLRKKENDTVEPLATLTVLSDYFKDLLQKFKRIAQVRGKPLPPDILQDAGMRYLTEPDSDIPALLTLCENVEQTKAALVLLEQGYRDTNLALIVANPFLVAAINKLADLKLCLLIDSLFDDPFKLPVLAGLYQWPQPLDQTACLLLWIQGRLQADEFERLRHTLQEYPYLSRLLVNLHNKGYSPDFLEKVSQNPVLHQGLRVLDSCDIAFIEEHITAEAGVLLALIAQDIKGNEFQSPVKKYLATLLPLLMDYFNGETELSELSVGVETLDLNDENDTALCCETIKTTVVNYLRMIAEAKSIGFLALETVFAAPATCRFLAKAISKLAEHNDSSALDHDLKLVTDIKRQLFHEFASGAIDAGILDDVVLDNAVRALQTAYLDNREAAKHQTPYFRIFVTSQALASAVLLLSQHGLSTRELLQRDAESQRQGLQAIQYLKDMAQDNEDTVRLALAMDDKGHDFRRMLSFIKRLPKAHQADAVHWACSFIVTRKTCGLLKVMNFDDSTDPVIAREVLTRISLVNRLRVLDLDNANEMIDLLLSNTAQGRFVLDLILRIEKECQAMRRRLRKDAPLKYDGFVEPERLYRRNIYNLVRETLQAKTRPSGEELAKRIDDIAKPLLTVASQDRHPWIRKSMMIISNALSLLLTIGIANAVRKYNTGDFWFFSRTTTSDAVLALDRSIQTSMRWQASMS
;
A
#
# COMPACT_ATOMS: atom_id res chain seq x y z
N MET A 1 -58.12 -51.71 17.38
CA MET A 1 -57.80 -50.49 18.17
C MET A 1 -56.59 -50.68 19.10
N LEU A 2 -56.48 -51.77 19.87
CA LEU A 2 -55.34 -51.99 20.78
C LEU A 2 -53.96 -52.03 20.08
N ASN A 3 -53.87 -52.64 18.89
CA ASN A 3 -52.62 -52.67 18.10
C ASN A 3 -52.25 -51.31 17.48
N PHE A 4 -53.23 -50.42 17.27
CA PHE A 4 -52.97 -49.06 16.76
C PHE A 4 -52.48 -48.15 17.89
N ALA A 5 -53.02 -48.31 19.10
CA ALA A 5 -52.53 -47.63 20.30
C ALA A 5 -51.10 -48.07 20.67
N LEU A 6 -50.79 -49.37 20.60
CA LEU A 6 -49.44 -49.90 20.82
C LEU A 6 -48.45 -49.43 19.74
N ALA A 7 -48.87 -49.34 18.47
CA ALA A 7 -48.04 -48.81 17.40
C ALA A 7 -47.76 -47.31 17.58
N VAL A 8 -48.72 -46.51 18.04
CA VAL A 8 -48.52 -45.07 18.31
C VAL A 8 -47.64 -44.83 19.54
N ILE A 9 -47.73 -45.68 20.58
CA ILE A 9 -46.84 -45.62 21.75
C ILE A 9 -45.41 -46.06 21.39
N ALA A 10 -45.25 -47.12 20.59
CA ALA A 10 -43.95 -47.56 20.10
C ALA A 10 -43.33 -46.56 19.12
N LEU A 11 -44.13 -45.91 18.26
CA LEU A 11 -43.64 -44.84 17.37
C LEU A 11 -43.25 -43.59 18.17
N ARG A 12 -43.96 -43.26 19.26
CA ARG A 12 -43.55 -42.19 20.18
C ARG A 12 -42.28 -42.54 20.96
N PHE A 13 -42.05 -43.80 21.33
CA PHE A 13 -40.81 -44.23 21.98
C PHE A 13 -39.61 -44.25 21.02
N VAL A 14 -39.81 -44.72 19.79
CA VAL A 14 -38.76 -44.73 18.75
C VAL A 14 -38.47 -43.33 18.21
N LEU A 15 -39.47 -42.44 18.15
CA LEU A 15 -39.25 -41.01 17.86
C LEU A 15 -38.65 -40.26 19.04
N ALA A 16 -38.95 -40.63 20.30
CA ALA A 16 -38.30 -40.07 21.48
C ALA A 16 -36.82 -40.51 21.61
N GLU A 17 -36.49 -41.77 21.30
CA GLU A 17 -35.09 -42.24 21.24
C GLU A 17 -34.31 -41.66 20.06
N LYS A 18 -34.96 -41.34 18.93
CA LYS A 18 -34.31 -40.62 17.81
C LYS A 18 -34.25 -39.10 18.01
N THR A 19 -35.05 -38.51 18.90
CA THR A 19 -34.97 -37.08 19.26
C THR A 19 -34.09 -36.82 20.48
N LEU A 20 -33.74 -37.85 21.25
CA LEU A 20 -32.55 -37.89 22.14
C LEU A 20 -31.25 -38.11 21.34
N GLY A 21 -31.21 -37.60 20.10
CA GLY A 21 -30.05 -37.63 19.22
C GLY A 21 -28.88 -36.88 19.83
N ASP A 22 -27.78 -37.61 20.05
CA ASP A 22 -26.44 -37.16 20.41
C ASP A 22 -26.37 -35.77 21.07
N LEU A 23 -26.65 -35.73 22.39
CA LEU A 23 -26.20 -34.60 23.20
C LEU A 23 -24.72 -34.37 22.91
N SER A 24 -24.43 -33.16 22.40
CA SER A 24 -23.07 -32.79 22.01
C SER A 24 -22.12 -33.00 23.19
N MET A 25 -20.98 -33.63 22.90
CA MET A 25 -19.89 -33.74 23.87
C MET A 25 -19.24 -32.37 24.00
N LEU A 26 -19.24 -31.83 25.20
CA LEU A 26 -18.56 -30.59 25.55
C LEU A 26 -17.28 -30.89 26.33
N TYR A 27 -16.34 -29.95 26.25
CA TYR A 27 -15.09 -29.98 26.99
C TYR A 27 -14.98 -28.72 27.83
N PHE A 28 -14.75 -28.91 29.13
CA PHE A 28 -14.51 -27.83 30.07
C PHE A 28 -13.05 -27.84 30.49
N ILE A 29 -12.36 -26.72 30.29
CA ILE A 29 -10.94 -26.53 30.57
C ILE A 29 -10.85 -25.45 31.65
N GLN A 30 -10.10 -25.73 32.72
CA GLN A 30 -9.93 -24.79 33.83
C GLN A 30 -8.52 -24.86 34.39
N GLY A 31 -7.92 -23.71 34.68
CA GLY A 31 -6.58 -23.61 35.27
C GLY A 31 -6.14 -22.15 35.42
N SER A 32 -4.88 -21.93 35.79
CA SER A 32 -4.28 -20.59 35.60
C SER A 32 -4.08 -20.31 34.10
N ALA A 33 -3.90 -19.05 33.71
CA ALA A 33 -3.55 -18.73 32.33
C ALA A 33 -2.22 -19.40 31.94
N ARG A 34 -1.25 -19.49 32.86
CA ARG A 34 -0.01 -20.25 32.63
C ARG A 34 -0.31 -21.71 32.29
N ASP A 35 -1.09 -22.39 33.12
CA ASP A 35 -1.42 -23.82 32.94
C ASP A 35 -2.11 -24.06 31.60
N VAL A 36 -3.13 -23.24 31.29
CA VAL A 36 -3.91 -23.40 30.06
C VAL A 36 -3.05 -23.13 28.83
N PHE A 37 -2.32 -22.00 28.78
CA PHE A 37 -1.51 -21.70 27.58
C PHE A 37 -0.33 -22.66 27.41
N GLN A 38 0.30 -23.15 28.48
CA GLN A 38 1.34 -24.19 28.39
C GLN A 38 0.78 -25.52 27.89
N ASP A 39 -0.36 -25.96 28.42
CA ASP A 39 -0.98 -27.22 28.01
C ASP A 39 -1.39 -27.21 26.54
N PHE A 40 -1.66 -26.04 25.97
CA PHE A 40 -2.01 -25.84 24.55
C PHE A 40 -0.83 -25.36 23.67
N LYS A 41 0.42 -25.44 24.15
CA LYS A 41 1.64 -25.08 23.39
C LYS A 41 1.63 -23.63 22.87
N CYS A 42 1.08 -22.74 23.69
CA CYS A 42 0.90 -21.32 23.40
C CYS A 42 1.70 -20.45 24.40
N GLU A 43 2.89 -20.91 24.80
CA GLU A 43 3.72 -20.25 25.81
C GLU A 43 4.12 -18.82 25.42
N SER A 44 4.13 -18.49 24.13
CA SER A 44 4.37 -17.14 23.63
C SER A 44 3.33 -16.11 24.11
N LEU A 45 2.11 -16.54 24.45
CA LEU A 45 1.04 -15.64 24.95
C LEU A 45 1.19 -15.27 26.42
N ILE A 46 2.08 -15.97 27.14
CA ILE A 46 2.39 -15.76 28.56
C ILE A 46 3.89 -15.51 28.81
N ALA A 47 4.67 -15.42 27.72
CA ALA A 47 6.11 -15.25 27.79
C ALA A 47 6.45 -13.86 28.36
N THR A 48 7.49 -13.81 29.18
CA THR A 48 8.03 -12.54 29.64
C THR A 48 8.64 -11.79 28.46
N SER A 49 8.01 -10.70 28.04
CA SER A 49 8.59 -9.77 27.08
C SER A 49 8.61 -8.39 27.72
N LYS A 50 9.66 -7.59 27.47
CA LYS A 50 9.64 -6.17 27.82
C LYS A 50 8.62 -5.50 26.90
N VAL A 51 7.34 -5.59 27.25
CA VAL A 51 6.29 -4.89 26.52
C VAL A 51 6.48 -3.41 26.78
N SER A 52 6.54 -2.62 25.71
CA SER A 52 6.54 -1.18 25.84
C SER A 52 5.20 -0.74 26.42
N GLU A 53 5.24 0.16 27.40
CA GLU A 53 4.07 0.86 27.94
C GLU A 53 3.13 1.40 26.84
N THR A 54 3.71 1.76 25.69
CA THR A 54 3.02 2.19 24.48
C THR A 54 2.03 1.16 23.92
N LEU A 55 2.23 -0.15 24.14
CA LEU A 55 1.31 -1.19 23.66
C LEU A 55 -0.01 -1.19 24.45
N ILE A 56 0.07 -1.12 25.79
CA ILE A 56 -1.11 -1.06 26.66
C ILE A 56 -1.90 0.22 26.39
N GLN A 57 -1.22 1.36 26.28
CA GLN A 57 -1.85 2.65 25.96
C GLN A 57 -2.55 2.63 24.60
N ARG A 58 -2.02 1.90 23.62
CA ARG A 58 -2.62 1.73 22.30
C ARG A 58 -3.82 0.78 22.29
N ASP A 59 -3.77 -0.28 23.10
CA ASP A 59 -4.79 -1.33 23.10
C ASP A 59 -5.96 -1.02 24.05
N LEU A 60 -5.75 -0.17 25.06
CA LEU A 60 -6.80 0.29 25.98
C LEU A 60 -7.99 0.94 25.24
N PRO A 61 -7.84 1.97 24.38
CA PRO A 61 -8.95 2.56 23.63
C PRO A 61 -9.59 1.62 22.60
N ARG A 62 -8.94 0.49 22.29
CA ARG A 62 -9.46 -0.53 21.36
C ARG A 62 -10.21 -1.65 22.09
N THR A 63 -10.11 -1.69 23.42
CA THR A 63 -10.74 -2.73 24.21
C THR A 63 -12.22 -2.40 24.32
N CYS A 64 -13.06 -3.29 23.78
CA CYS A 64 -14.50 -3.23 24.01
C CYS A 64 -14.81 -3.68 25.44
N LEU A 65 -15.72 -3.00 26.13
CA LEU A 65 -16.18 -3.30 27.48
C LEU A 65 -17.70 -3.41 27.50
N LEU A 66 -18.19 -4.49 28.12
CA LEU A 66 -19.59 -4.68 28.44
C LEU A 66 -19.82 -4.35 29.91
N GLY A 67 -20.24 -3.13 30.19
CA GLY A 67 -20.47 -2.65 31.55
C GLY A 67 -20.93 -1.20 31.60
N GLY A 68 -21.34 -0.75 32.78
CA GLY A 68 -21.72 0.64 33.01
C GLY A 68 -20.52 1.56 33.17
N ARG A 69 -20.78 2.87 33.31
CA ARG A 69 -19.76 3.92 33.50
C ARG A 69 -18.77 3.60 34.64
N GLU A 70 -19.24 3.01 35.73
CA GLU A 70 -18.36 2.64 36.86
C GLU A 70 -17.42 1.47 36.54
N ALA A 71 -17.90 0.47 35.81
CA ALA A 71 -17.08 -0.65 35.34
C ALA A 71 -16.00 -0.15 34.37
N MET A 72 -16.35 0.77 33.47
CA MET A 72 -15.40 1.41 32.56
C MET A 72 -14.34 2.21 33.33
N ARG A 73 -14.74 3.10 34.26
CA ARG A 73 -13.80 3.89 35.07
C ARG A 73 -12.81 3.02 35.81
N ARG A 74 -13.29 1.92 36.40
CA ARG A 74 -12.43 0.97 37.11
C ARG A 74 -11.48 0.25 36.15
N HIS A 75 -11.97 -0.22 35.01
CA HIS A 75 -11.15 -0.87 33.99
C HIS A 75 -10.05 0.07 33.49
N PHE A 76 -10.43 1.29 33.11
CA PHE A 76 -9.50 2.33 32.68
C PHE A 76 -8.48 2.65 33.77
N ALA A 77 -8.92 2.93 35.01
CA ALA A 77 -8.03 3.33 36.10
C ALA A 77 -6.98 2.28 36.50
N ILE A 78 -7.30 0.99 36.37
CA ILE A 78 -6.35 -0.08 36.68
C ILE A 78 -5.37 -0.27 35.52
N TRP A 79 -5.85 -0.33 34.28
CA TRP A 79 -4.99 -0.53 33.11
C TRP A 79 -4.15 0.70 32.74
N SER A 80 -4.58 1.93 33.07
CA SER A 80 -3.84 3.16 32.81
C SER A 80 -2.74 3.47 33.82
N LYS A 81 -2.85 2.97 35.06
CA LYS A 81 -1.92 3.32 36.18
C LYS A 81 -0.66 2.44 36.29
N ILE A 82 -0.48 1.46 35.41
CA ILE A 82 0.71 0.59 35.32
C ILE A 82 1.16 0.01 36.67
N TYR A 83 0.57 -1.11 37.07
CA TYR A 83 1.09 -2.01 38.12
C TYR A 83 0.65 -3.46 37.82
N PRO A 84 1.44 -4.52 38.06
CA PRO A 84 2.90 -4.67 38.05
C PRO A 84 3.42 -5.56 36.88
N THR A 85 2.68 -5.67 35.77
CA THR A 85 2.98 -6.67 34.72
C THR A 85 3.13 -6.16 33.27
N PRO A 86 3.82 -5.03 32.98
CA PRO A 86 4.28 -4.78 31.60
C PRO A 86 5.01 -6.01 31.05
N ASN A 87 5.73 -6.72 31.91
CA ASN A 87 6.46 -7.92 31.54
C ASN A 87 5.59 -9.10 31.08
N TYR A 88 4.27 -9.10 31.30
CA TYR A 88 3.38 -10.24 31.02
C TYR A 88 2.11 -9.85 30.27
N TYR A 89 2.09 -8.70 29.62
CA TYR A 89 0.97 -8.30 28.78
C TYR A 89 1.08 -8.91 27.38
N CYS A 90 -0.01 -9.49 26.90
CA CYS A 90 -0.21 -9.83 25.50
C CYS A 90 -1.46 -9.11 24.99
N GLN A 91 -1.43 -8.65 23.74
CA GLN A 91 -2.61 -8.08 23.08
C GLN A 91 -3.81 -9.05 23.22
N GLY A 92 -4.93 -8.51 23.70
CA GLY A 92 -6.15 -9.25 24.00
C GLY A 92 -6.32 -9.66 25.45
N ASP A 93 -5.32 -9.50 26.34
CA ASP A 93 -5.46 -9.85 27.76
C ASP A 93 -6.60 -9.10 28.44
N MET A 94 -6.79 -7.81 28.14
CA MET A 94 -7.83 -6.96 28.74
C MET A 94 -9.24 -7.51 28.53
N SER A 95 -9.52 -8.08 27.34
CA SER A 95 -10.82 -8.59 26.93
C SER A 95 -10.90 -10.12 26.88
N GLY A 96 -9.81 -10.84 27.19
CA GLY A 96 -9.70 -12.27 26.95
C GLY A 96 -9.59 -12.65 25.46
N GLY A 97 -9.34 -11.68 24.57
CA GLY A 97 -9.26 -11.88 23.14
C GLY A 97 -8.08 -12.71 22.64
N ASN A 98 -7.15 -13.10 23.51
CA ASN A 98 -6.10 -14.05 23.19
C ASN A 98 -6.51 -15.52 23.42
N LEU A 99 -7.62 -15.80 24.11
CA LEU A 99 -8.03 -17.16 24.47
C LEU A 99 -8.34 -18.04 23.25
N PHE A 100 -8.89 -17.48 22.17
CA PHE A 100 -9.21 -18.28 20.98
C PHE A 100 -7.98 -18.96 20.37
N LYS A 101 -6.79 -18.39 20.57
CA LYS A 101 -5.52 -18.87 20.01
C LYS A 101 -5.12 -20.25 20.52
N ILE A 102 -5.73 -20.77 21.59
CA ILE A 102 -5.48 -22.14 22.04
C ILE A 102 -5.91 -23.20 21.00
N TYR A 103 -6.69 -22.83 19.98
CA TYR A 103 -7.01 -23.67 18.81
C TYR A 103 -6.27 -23.26 17.53
N GLY A 104 -5.19 -22.47 17.65
CA GLY A 104 -4.41 -21.93 16.52
C GLY A 104 -4.89 -20.56 16.03
N GLU A 105 -4.28 -20.05 14.96
CA GLU A 105 -4.62 -18.73 14.39
C GLU A 105 -6.04 -18.69 13.79
N PHE A 106 -6.51 -19.80 13.23
CA PHE A 106 -7.85 -19.94 12.65
C PHE A 106 -8.61 -21.10 13.31
N PRO A 107 -9.16 -20.88 14.52
CA PRO A 107 -9.93 -21.88 15.21
C PRO A 107 -11.01 -22.48 14.31
N PHE A 108 -11.06 -23.80 14.31
CA PHE A 108 -12.10 -24.59 13.66
C PHE A 108 -12.10 -24.54 12.12
N GLN A 109 -11.00 -24.13 11.47
CA GLN A 109 -10.86 -24.24 10.02
C GLN A 109 -11.13 -25.69 9.56
N LYS A 110 -11.98 -25.88 8.55
CA LYS A 110 -12.29 -27.19 7.99
C LYS A 110 -11.11 -27.67 7.12
N LYS A 111 -10.87 -28.99 7.08
CA LYS A 111 -9.79 -29.56 6.26
C LYS A 111 -10.02 -29.24 4.77
N GLY A 112 -9.06 -28.57 4.14
CA GLY A 112 -9.13 -28.18 2.73
C GLY A 112 -9.90 -26.87 2.46
N GLU A 113 -10.36 -26.18 3.49
CA GLU A 113 -11.00 -24.88 3.39
C GLU A 113 -9.96 -23.77 3.13
N SER A 114 -10.21 -22.91 2.15
CA SER A 114 -9.40 -21.72 1.89
C SER A 114 -9.43 -20.75 3.06
N TYR A 115 -8.37 -19.96 3.22
CA TYR A 115 -8.27 -18.95 4.26
C TYR A 115 -9.43 -17.95 4.27
N GLU A 116 -9.83 -17.45 3.09
CA GLU A 116 -10.88 -16.45 2.92
C GLU A 116 -12.24 -16.98 3.39
N HIS A 117 -12.56 -18.22 3.02
CA HIS A 117 -13.81 -18.87 3.44
C HIS A 117 -13.83 -19.16 4.95
N ALA A 118 -12.70 -19.56 5.53
CA ALA A 118 -12.59 -19.72 6.98
C ALA A 118 -12.79 -18.38 7.70
N SER A 119 -12.17 -17.31 7.21
CA SER A 119 -12.29 -15.96 7.78
C SER A 119 -13.71 -15.39 7.70
N LEU A 120 -14.45 -15.62 6.60
CA LEU A 120 -15.84 -15.14 6.46
C LEU A 120 -16.80 -15.84 7.43
N ASN A 121 -16.54 -17.11 7.73
CA ASN A 121 -17.36 -17.92 8.63
C ASN A 121 -16.92 -17.83 10.10
N HIS A 122 -15.71 -17.35 10.37
CA HIS A 122 -15.17 -17.21 11.71
C HIS A 122 -15.72 -15.95 12.38
N VAL A 123 -16.30 -16.13 13.58
CA VAL A 123 -16.76 -15.03 14.43
C VAL A 123 -15.97 -15.08 15.73
N ASN A 124 -15.41 -13.94 16.12
CA ASN A 124 -14.68 -13.77 17.36
C ASN A 124 -15.17 -12.51 18.07
N ILE A 125 -15.96 -12.70 19.13
CA ILE A 125 -16.50 -11.62 19.97
C ILE A 125 -15.65 -11.56 21.23
N THR A 126 -15.12 -10.39 21.54
CA THR A 126 -14.24 -10.20 22.70
C THR A 126 -14.59 -8.91 23.40
N PHE A 127 -14.81 -8.97 24.71
CA PHE A 127 -14.99 -7.78 25.51
C PHE A 127 -14.56 -7.99 26.96
N ALA A 128 -14.15 -6.90 27.59
CA ALA A 128 -13.89 -6.83 29.00
C ALA A 128 -15.19 -6.63 29.80
N TYR A 129 -15.18 -7.04 31.07
CA TYR A 129 -16.22 -6.68 32.03
C TYR A 129 -15.64 -6.58 33.44
N VAL A 130 -16.42 -6.03 34.37
CA VAL A 130 -16.11 -6.02 35.81
C VAL A 130 -17.13 -6.89 36.51
N ASP A 131 -16.66 -7.86 37.29
CA ASP A 131 -17.52 -8.82 37.99
C ASP A 131 -18.09 -8.25 39.31
N GLU A 132 -18.96 -9.01 39.99
CA GLU A 132 -19.58 -8.57 41.25
C GLU A 132 -18.57 -8.36 42.39
N HIS A 133 -17.38 -8.98 42.28
CA HIS A 133 -16.27 -8.84 43.20
C HIS A 133 -15.29 -7.73 42.79
N GLN A 134 -15.65 -6.90 41.82
CA GLN A 134 -14.84 -5.79 41.33
C GLN A 134 -13.51 -6.23 40.68
N ARG A 135 -13.44 -7.44 40.15
CA ARG A 135 -12.27 -7.93 39.40
C ARG A 135 -12.41 -7.61 37.92
N LEU A 136 -11.26 -7.41 37.27
CA LEU A 136 -11.19 -7.22 35.82
C LEU A 136 -11.23 -8.55 35.12
N CYS A 137 -12.22 -8.73 34.25
CA CYS A 137 -12.47 -9.98 33.57
C CYS A 137 -12.53 -9.76 32.06
N GLY A 138 -12.23 -10.82 31.31
CA GLY A 138 -12.36 -10.88 29.86
C GLY A 138 -13.24 -12.04 29.43
N LEU A 139 -13.98 -11.85 28.34
CA LEU A 139 -14.83 -12.86 27.74
C LEU A 139 -14.53 -12.98 26.24
N ASN A 140 -14.31 -14.22 25.79
CA ASN A 140 -14.13 -14.59 24.40
C ASN A 140 -15.26 -15.53 23.96
N ILE A 141 -15.95 -15.22 22.86
CA ILE A 141 -16.86 -16.14 22.17
C ILE A 141 -16.33 -16.31 20.76
N CYS A 142 -15.92 -17.52 20.42
CA CYS A 142 -15.33 -17.85 19.14
C CYS A 142 -16.14 -18.98 18.49
N TYR A 143 -16.65 -18.80 17.27
CA TYR A 143 -17.44 -19.83 16.60
C TYR A 143 -17.46 -19.71 15.08
N ARG A 144 -18.08 -20.71 14.42
CA ARG A 144 -18.36 -20.71 12.99
C ARG A 144 -19.82 -20.43 12.68
N ARG A 145 -20.11 -19.49 11.77
CA ARG A 145 -21.47 -19.21 11.28
C ARG A 145 -22.10 -20.40 10.57
N ASP A 146 -21.31 -21.10 9.75
CA ASP A 146 -21.76 -22.23 8.93
C ASP A 146 -21.77 -23.59 9.67
N ASP A 147 -21.26 -23.64 10.90
CA ASP A 147 -21.27 -24.83 11.75
C ASP A 147 -21.36 -24.46 13.24
N PRO A 148 -22.58 -24.26 13.78
CA PRO A 148 -22.80 -23.89 15.18
C PRO A 148 -22.31 -24.92 16.21
N SER A 149 -21.86 -26.12 15.79
CA SER A 149 -21.22 -27.10 16.68
C SER A 149 -19.75 -26.76 16.97
N LYS A 150 -19.13 -25.89 16.16
CA LYS A 150 -17.74 -25.47 16.29
C LYS A 150 -17.68 -24.12 16.99
N TRP A 151 -17.54 -24.16 18.30
CA TRP A 151 -17.55 -22.97 19.13
C TRP A 151 -16.71 -23.14 20.42
N MET A 152 -16.36 -22.01 21.01
CA MET A 152 -15.74 -21.84 22.31
C MET A 152 -16.31 -20.61 23.01
N VAL A 153 -16.53 -20.71 24.32
CA VAL A 153 -16.68 -19.56 25.21
C VAL A 153 -15.60 -19.64 26.28
N GLY A 154 -14.73 -18.62 26.33
CA GLY A 154 -13.64 -18.49 27.28
C GLY A 154 -13.87 -17.31 28.22
N LEU A 155 -13.55 -17.51 29.50
CA LEU A 155 -13.53 -16.49 30.54
C LEU A 155 -12.14 -16.43 31.16
N VAL A 156 -11.66 -15.22 31.41
CA VAL A 156 -10.45 -14.98 32.17
C VAL A 156 -10.72 -13.95 33.27
N LYS A 157 -10.26 -14.24 34.49
CA LYS A 157 -10.34 -13.34 35.65
C LYS A 157 -8.98 -12.76 35.95
N ASP A 158 -9.01 -11.59 36.58
CA ASP A 158 -7.84 -10.88 37.05
C ASP A 158 -6.84 -10.59 35.93
N THR A 159 -7.37 -10.10 34.79
CA THR A 159 -6.63 -9.94 33.52
C THR A 159 -5.37 -9.08 33.61
N HIS A 160 -5.29 -8.22 34.63
CA HIS A 160 -4.16 -7.35 34.93
C HIS A 160 -3.03 -8.02 35.73
N LEU A 161 -3.27 -9.18 36.35
CA LEU A 161 -2.27 -9.89 37.18
C LEU A 161 -1.31 -10.75 36.32
N PRO A 162 -0.23 -11.32 36.90
CA PRO A 162 0.61 -12.28 36.18
C PRO A 162 -0.15 -13.56 35.75
N PRO A 163 0.33 -14.30 34.73
CA PRO A 163 -0.37 -15.47 34.19
C PRO A 163 -0.69 -16.59 35.20
N ASP A 164 0.09 -16.69 36.29
CA ASP A 164 -0.11 -17.67 37.37
C ASP A 164 -1.32 -17.32 38.26
N GLU A 165 -1.70 -16.05 38.32
CA GLU A 165 -2.79 -15.53 39.15
C GLU A 165 -4.09 -15.33 38.34
N ARG A 166 -3.99 -15.28 37.01
CA ARG A 166 -5.15 -15.22 36.10
C ARG A 166 -5.88 -16.55 36.10
N THR A 167 -7.15 -16.57 36.47
CA THR A 167 -7.97 -17.79 36.38
C THR A 167 -8.65 -17.87 35.01
N VAL A 168 -8.47 -18.98 34.30
CA VAL A 168 -9.07 -19.23 32.98
C VAL A 168 -10.09 -20.37 33.09
N ALA A 169 -11.25 -20.18 32.47
CA ALA A 169 -12.29 -21.19 32.29
C ALA A 169 -12.80 -21.17 30.85
N VAL A 170 -12.74 -22.30 30.15
CA VAL A 170 -13.16 -22.42 28.75
C VAL A 170 -14.13 -23.58 28.59
N LEU A 171 -15.26 -23.33 27.94
CA LEU A 171 -16.21 -24.35 27.51
C LEU A 171 -16.26 -24.37 25.98
N THR A 172 -16.18 -25.56 25.37
CA THR A 172 -16.15 -25.69 23.90
C THR A 172 -16.84 -26.96 23.42
N GLY A 173 -17.44 -26.87 22.23
CA GLY A 173 -18.00 -28.02 21.50
C GLY A 173 -16.96 -28.81 20.68
N VAL A 174 -15.68 -28.40 20.70
CA VAL A 174 -14.61 -29.02 19.92
C VAL A 174 -13.64 -29.76 20.85
N SER A 175 -13.14 -30.93 20.42
CA SER A 175 -12.16 -31.66 21.22
C SER A 175 -10.81 -30.91 21.25
N PRO A 176 -10.24 -30.64 22.44
CA PRO A 176 -8.93 -30.00 22.56
C PRO A 176 -7.76 -30.96 22.28
N ASP A 177 -7.99 -32.27 22.16
CA ASP A 177 -6.92 -33.29 22.20
C ASP A 177 -5.80 -33.08 21.16
N ALA A 178 -6.11 -32.55 19.99
CA ALA A 178 -5.12 -32.27 18.93
C ALA A 178 -4.15 -31.13 19.28
N PHE A 179 -4.55 -30.24 20.17
CA PHE A 179 -3.80 -29.03 20.54
C PHE A 179 -3.01 -29.22 21.84
N LEU A 180 -3.43 -30.18 22.67
CA LEU A 180 -2.84 -30.41 23.98
C LEU A 180 -1.44 -31.06 23.92
N VAL A 181 -0.67 -30.82 24.98
CA VAL A 181 0.49 -31.62 25.35
C VAL A 181 0.08 -33.02 25.84
N GLU A 182 1.07 -33.90 25.99
CA GLU A 182 0.89 -35.25 26.54
C GLU A 182 0.18 -35.21 27.89
N ARG A 183 -0.78 -36.11 28.12
CA ARG A 183 -1.64 -36.13 29.32
C ARG A 183 -0.89 -36.09 30.65
N LYS A 184 0.33 -36.64 30.72
CA LYS A 184 1.17 -36.66 31.93
C LYS A 184 1.80 -35.30 32.27
N LYS A 185 1.89 -34.39 31.29
CA LYS A 185 2.46 -33.04 31.45
C LYS A 185 1.39 -31.97 31.68
N ARG A 186 0.11 -32.35 31.60
CA ARG A 186 -1.01 -31.41 31.70
C ARG A 186 -1.17 -30.91 33.12
N THR A 187 -1.25 -29.59 33.29
CA THR A 187 -1.56 -28.96 34.58
C THR A 187 -2.98 -28.42 34.64
N ALA A 188 -3.59 -28.07 33.50
CA ALA A 188 -4.97 -27.64 33.43
C ALA A 188 -5.94 -28.83 33.63
N ARG A 189 -7.07 -28.57 34.31
CA ARG A 189 -8.15 -29.52 34.49
C ARG A 189 -9.02 -29.56 33.24
N ILE A 190 -9.10 -30.72 32.59
CA ILE A 190 -9.89 -30.90 31.38
C ILE A 190 -10.94 -31.99 31.62
N GLY A 191 -12.20 -31.57 31.70
CA GLY A 191 -13.37 -32.42 31.86
C GLY A 191 -14.10 -32.63 30.55
N LYS A 192 -14.49 -33.87 30.26
CA LYS A 192 -15.38 -34.21 29.15
C LYS A 192 -16.78 -34.44 29.70
N MET A 193 -17.79 -33.80 29.12
CA MET A 193 -19.16 -33.80 29.66
C MET A 193 -20.20 -33.80 28.53
N ARG A 194 -21.41 -34.29 28.81
CA ARG A 194 -22.54 -34.30 27.85
C ARG A 194 -23.49 -33.18 28.20
N MET A 195 -23.82 -32.30 27.27
CA MET A 195 -24.63 -31.11 27.55
C MET A 195 -25.86 -31.39 28.43
N SER A 196 -25.99 -30.62 29.52
CA SER A 196 -27.13 -30.58 30.42
C SER A 196 -27.21 -29.18 31.05
N GLU A 197 -28.39 -28.74 31.49
CA GLU A 197 -28.51 -27.46 32.21
C GLU A 197 -27.64 -27.41 33.47
N SER A 198 -27.53 -28.55 34.17
CA SER A 198 -26.67 -28.69 35.35
C SER A 198 -25.18 -28.51 35.05
N ILE A 199 -24.73 -28.74 33.81
CA ILE A 199 -23.34 -28.51 33.44
C ILE A 199 -23.03 -27.03 33.42
N LEU A 200 -23.82 -26.21 32.73
CA LEU A 200 -23.59 -24.77 32.69
C LEU A 200 -23.61 -24.19 34.11
N ALA A 201 -24.59 -24.61 34.92
CA ALA A 201 -24.73 -24.17 36.31
C ALA A 201 -23.54 -24.54 37.21
N ASN A 202 -22.83 -25.64 36.92
CA ASN A 202 -21.71 -26.12 37.73
C ASN A 202 -20.32 -25.83 37.12
N THR A 203 -20.25 -25.19 35.94
CA THR A 203 -18.98 -24.98 35.22
C THR A 203 -18.74 -23.51 34.87
N LEU A 204 -19.20 -23.06 33.70
CA LEU A 204 -18.89 -21.74 33.16
C LEU A 204 -19.68 -20.62 33.85
N LEU A 205 -20.90 -20.86 34.31
CA LEU A 205 -21.71 -19.82 34.97
C LEU A 205 -21.11 -19.36 36.31
N PRO A 206 -20.65 -20.25 37.21
CA PRO A 206 -19.88 -19.84 38.39
C PRO A 206 -18.55 -19.17 38.02
N ALA A 207 -17.96 -19.49 36.87
CA ALA A 207 -16.76 -18.81 36.42
C ALA A 207 -17.03 -17.37 35.94
N ALA A 208 -18.27 -16.98 35.65
CA ALA A 208 -18.58 -15.62 35.21
C ALA A 208 -18.55 -14.58 36.33
N ASP A 209 -19.01 -14.94 37.55
CA ASP A 209 -19.21 -14.04 38.70
C ASP A 209 -19.92 -12.71 38.35
N SER A 210 -20.80 -12.76 37.36
CA SER A 210 -21.58 -11.62 36.88
C SER A 210 -22.95 -12.11 36.39
N PRO A 211 -24.07 -11.63 36.94
CA PRO A 211 -25.41 -11.99 36.48
C PRO A 211 -25.64 -11.68 35.00
N LEU A 212 -25.08 -10.56 34.53
CA LEU A 212 -25.13 -10.14 33.12
C LEU A 212 -24.45 -11.17 32.22
N ILE A 213 -23.20 -11.53 32.54
CA ILE A 213 -22.44 -12.50 31.75
C ILE A 213 -23.08 -13.90 31.83
N ALA A 214 -23.57 -14.29 33.00
CA ALA A 214 -24.26 -15.56 33.18
C ALA A 214 -25.56 -15.64 32.34
N ALA A 215 -26.33 -14.54 32.26
CA ALA A 215 -27.53 -14.46 31.42
C ALA A 215 -27.16 -14.60 29.93
N ILE A 216 -26.12 -13.90 29.47
CA ILE A 216 -25.62 -13.99 28.10
C ILE A 216 -25.16 -15.42 27.77
N ILE A 217 -24.35 -16.04 28.63
CA ILE A 217 -23.85 -17.41 28.42
C ILE A 217 -24.99 -18.42 28.28
N LYS A 218 -26.04 -18.30 29.11
CA LYS A 218 -27.24 -19.16 29.04
C LYS A 218 -27.99 -19.01 27.71
N GLU A 219 -28.02 -17.80 27.15
CA GLU A 219 -28.71 -17.54 25.89
C GLU A 219 -27.89 -17.98 24.67
N ILE A 220 -26.57 -17.72 24.66
CA ILE A 220 -25.74 -18.05 23.51
C ILE A 220 -25.44 -19.54 23.40
N ILE A 221 -25.43 -20.31 24.50
CA ILE A 221 -25.26 -21.77 24.46
C ILE A 221 -26.63 -22.42 24.48
N THR A 222 -27.07 -22.91 23.32
CA THR A 222 -28.38 -23.55 23.19
C THR A 222 -28.47 -24.84 24.01
N PRO A 223 -29.68 -25.32 24.36
CA PRO A 223 -29.86 -26.60 25.06
C PRO A 223 -29.29 -27.82 24.32
N LYS A 224 -29.04 -27.72 23.01
CA LYS A 224 -28.39 -28.76 22.19
C LYS A 224 -26.86 -28.77 22.31
N GLY A 225 -26.28 -27.80 23.04
CA GLY A 225 -24.84 -27.58 23.17
C GLY A 225 -24.18 -27.05 21.90
N THR A 226 -24.95 -26.39 21.03
CA THR A 226 -24.44 -25.54 19.93
C THR A 226 -24.51 -24.07 20.32
N ILE A 227 -23.71 -23.21 19.68
CA ILE A 227 -23.78 -21.77 19.88
C ILE A 227 -24.96 -21.16 19.11
N ASN A 228 -25.52 -20.06 19.60
CA ASN A 228 -26.40 -19.20 18.85
C ASN A 228 -25.59 -18.46 17.79
N HIS A 229 -25.89 -18.70 16.52
CA HIS A 229 -25.15 -18.13 15.39
C HIS A 229 -25.28 -16.60 15.27
N HIS A 230 -26.23 -15.99 15.98
CA HIS A 230 -26.44 -14.53 16.06
C HIS A 230 -25.74 -13.88 17.26
N SER A 231 -24.83 -14.58 17.93
CA SER A 231 -24.12 -14.04 19.09
C SER A 231 -23.30 -12.78 18.76
N ASP A 232 -22.98 -12.53 17.49
CA ASP A 232 -22.29 -11.32 17.03
C ASP A 232 -23.07 -10.02 17.26
N VAL A 233 -24.38 -10.09 17.47
CA VAL A 233 -25.20 -8.97 17.96
C VAL A 233 -24.66 -8.38 19.27
N LEU A 234 -23.98 -9.18 20.10
CA LEU A 234 -23.39 -8.69 21.35
C LEU A 234 -22.34 -7.61 21.13
N ASN A 235 -21.66 -7.57 19.97
CA ASN A 235 -20.70 -6.51 19.67
C ASN A 235 -21.36 -5.12 19.70
N LEU A 236 -22.63 -5.02 19.28
CA LEU A 236 -23.40 -3.78 19.32
C LEU A 236 -23.60 -3.28 20.76
N CYS A 237 -23.60 -4.18 21.74
CA CYS A 237 -23.82 -3.84 23.15
C CYS A 237 -22.53 -3.48 23.91
N THR A 238 -21.38 -3.50 23.24
CA THR A 238 -20.08 -3.19 23.85
C THR A 238 -19.63 -1.79 23.48
N GLU A 239 -18.91 -1.15 24.40
CA GLU A 239 -18.41 0.21 24.22
C GLU A 239 -16.87 0.20 24.30
N SER A 240 -16.21 1.02 23.49
CA SER A 240 -14.75 1.15 23.58
C SER A 240 -14.36 1.83 24.90
N VAL A 241 -13.28 1.35 25.54
CA VAL A 241 -12.79 1.92 26.80
C VAL A 241 -12.04 3.23 26.53
N GLY A 242 -12.72 4.36 26.72
CA GLY A 242 -12.11 5.70 26.64
C GLY A 242 -11.70 6.27 28.00
N ASP A 243 -11.04 7.43 27.96
CA ASP A 243 -10.84 8.26 29.16
C ASP A 243 -12.21 8.75 29.65
N PRO A 244 -12.65 8.37 30.86
CA PRO A 244 -13.96 8.74 31.38
C PRO A 244 -14.21 10.25 31.47
N GLU A 245 -13.15 11.05 31.55
CA GLU A 245 -13.25 12.52 31.65
C GLU A 245 -13.26 13.21 30.30
N LYS A 246 -12.70 12.61 29.25
CA LYS A 246 -12.58 13.21 27.91
C LYS A 246 -13.59 12.68 26.91
N ASP A 247 -13.79 11.37 26.90
CA ASP A 247 -14.46 10.70 25.77
C ASP A 247 -15.96 10.51 25.98
N GLY A 248 -16.46 10.73 27.20
CA GLY A 248 -17.87 10.62 27.55
C GLY A 248 -18.44 9.21 27.35
N PHE A 249 -18.51 8.40 28.41
CA PHE A 249 -19.09 7.06 28.30
C PHE A 249 -20.64 7.13 28.32
N PRO A 250 -21.32 6.58 27.31
CA PRO A 250 -22.77 6.69 27.17
C PRO A 250 -23.48 5.99 28.34
N GLU A 251 -24.65 6.51 28.72
CA GLU A 251 -25.48 5.83 29.71
C GLU A 251 -26.17 4.62 29.08
N ASN A 252 -25.83 3.43 29.56
CA ASN A 252 -26.30 2.15 29.02
C ASN A 252 -27.02 1.27 30.05
N GLN A 253 -27.37 1.80 31.23
CA GLN A 253 -27.97 1.02 32.33
C GLN A 253 -29.23 0.25 31.90
N THR A 254 -30.10 0.89 31.11
CA THR A 254 -31.33 0.27 30.59
C THR A 254 -31.03 -0.90 29.64
N LEU A 255 -30.01 -0.76 28.77
CA LEU A 255 -29.57 -1.83 27.87
C LEU A 255 -28.97 -3.00 28.67
N LEU A 256 -28.12 -2.71 29.64
CA LEU A 256 -27.52 -3.73 30.52
C LEU A 256 -28.59 -4.47 31.34
N ALA A 257 -29.57 -3.75 31.90
CA ALA A 257 -30.69 -4.37 32.62
C ALA A 257 -31.53 -5.28 31.70
N ARG A 258 -31.71 -4.89 30.43
CA ARG A 258 -32.39 -5.73 29.43
C ARG A 258 -31.57 -6.97 29.06
N LEU A 259 -30.25 -6.87 28.93
CA LEU A 259 -29.35 -8.02 28.73
C LEU A 259 -29.35 -8.98 29.92
N VAL A 260 -29.54 -8.50 31.15
CA VAL A 260 -29.67 -9.37 32.33
C VAL A 260 -31.01 -10.11 32.33
N THR A 261 -32.11 -9.39 32.05
CA THR A 261 -33.47 -9.92 32.18
C THR A 261 -33.95 -10.72 30.98
N SER A 262 -33.51 -10.36 29.78
CA SER A 262 -34.01 -10.90 28.51
C SER A 262 -32.98 -10.80 27.37
N PRO A 263 -31.78 -11.41 27.52
CA PRO A 263 -30.72 -11.35 26.51
C PRO A 263 -31.19 -11.87 25.15
N GLY A 264 -32.04 -12.89 25.12
CA GLY A 264 -32.62 -13.45 23.90
C GLY A 264 -33.48 -12.45 23.12
N SER A 265 -34.06 -11.44 23.77
CA SER A 265 -34.80 -10.37 23.07
C SER A 265 -33.90 -9.44 22.28
N ILE A 266 -32.59 -9.43 22.56
CA ILE A 266 -31.59 -8.62 21.88
C ILE A 266 -30.86 -9.48 20.84
N ILE A 267 -30.31 -10.63 21.26
CA ILE A 267 -29.52 -11.52 20.40
C ILE A 267 -30.36 -12.07 19.24
N ASN A 268 -31.63 -12.37 19.48
CA ASN A 268 -32.52 -12.92 18.45
C ASN A 268 -33.35 -11.86 17.72
N ASP A 269 -33.10 -10.57 17.95
CA ASP A 269 -33.82 -9.50 17.25
C ASP A 269 -33.41 -9.43 15.77
N PRO A 270 -34.34 -9.61 14.81
CA PRO A 270 -34.00 -9.65 13.39
C PRO A 270 -33.41 -8.35 12.85
N LEU A 271 -33.75 -7.19 13.43
CA LEU A 271 -33.24 -5.90 13.00
C LEU A 271 -31.80 -5.73 13.49
N LEU A 272 -31.54 -6.01 14.77
CA LEU A 272 -30.19 -5.96 15.34
C LEU A 272 -29.23 -6.96 14.68
N GLN A 273 -29.72 -8.14 14.27
CA GLN A 273 -28.93 -9.10 13.49
C GLN A 273 -28.43 -8.50 12.17
N LYS A 274 -29.28 -7.75 11.47
CA LYS A 274 -28.87 -7.09 10.23
C LYS A 274 -27.91 -5.94 10.49
N ILE A 275 -28.15 -5.16 11.56
CA ILE A 275 -27.25 -4.07 11.99
C ILE A 275 -25.87 -4.62 12.39
N ALA A 276 -25.80 -5.79 13.02
CA ALA A 276 -24.54 -6.43 13.36
C ALA A 276 -23.71 -6.81 12.11
N LEU A 277 -24.37 -7.09 10.99
CA LEU A 277 -23.72 -7.37 9.71
C LEU A 277 -23.27 -6.11 8.97
N SER A 278 -23.83 -4.93 9.26
CA SER A 278 -23.43 -3.66 8.64
C SER A 278 -22.20 -3.01 9.28
N HIS A 279 -21.65 -3.58 10.35
CA HIS A 279 -20.50 -3.04 11.08
C HIS A 279 -20.70 -1.61 11.62
N THR A 280 -21.95 -1.20 11.82
CA THR A 280 -22.34 0.09 12.39
C THR A 280 -22.35 -0.01 13.91
N ASN A 281 -21.92 1.05 14.61
CA ASN A 281 -21.90 1.11 16.09
C ASN A 281 -23.01 2.02 16.62
N PRO A 282 -24.25 1.51 16.80
CA PRO A 282 -25.35 2.29 17.36
C PRO A 282 -25.09 2.62 18.82
N ALA A 283 -25.52 3.79 19.25
CA ALA A 283 -25.50 4.15 20.67
C ALA A 283 -26.49 3.26 21.47
N PRO A 284 -26.29 3.10 22.80
CA PRO A 284 -27.15 2.24 23.61
C PRO A 284 -28.65 2.57 23.54
N HIS A 285 -29.01 3.85 23.43
CA HIS A 285 -30.40 4.27 23.27
C HIS A 285 -30.97 3.91 21.89
N GLN A 286 -30.14 3.91 20.84
CA GLN A 286 -30.54 3.50 19.49
C GLN A 286 -30.83 2.01 19.42
N ILE A 287 -30.04 1.19 20.11
CA ILE A 287 -30.30 -0.24 20.25
C ILE A 287 -31.65 -0.46 20.94
N LEU A 288 -31.92 0.28 22.02
CA LEU A 288 -33.21 0.21 22.72
C LEU A 288 -34.38 0.66 21.84
N SER A 289 -34.20 1.73 21.05
CA SER A 289 -35.20 2.20 20.07
C SER A 289 -35.42 1.18 18.95
N CYS A 290 -34.39 0.45 18.51
CA CYS A 290 -34.54 -0.64 17.54
C CYS A 290 -35.32 -1.84 18.12
N LEU A 291 -35.26 -2.05 19.43
CA LEU A 291 -36.00 -3.09 20.15
C LEU A 291 -37.44 -2.69 20.48
N ASP A 292 -37.82 -1.43 20.24
CA ASP A 292 -39.18 -0.95 20.35
C ASP A 292 -39.85 -1.03 18.97
N ASN A 293 -40.64 -2.08 18.75
CA ASN A 293 -41.38 -2.29 17.51
C ASN A 293 -42.41 -1.17 17.20
N THR A 294 -42.68 -0.26 18.15
CA THR A 294 -43.53 0.91 17.93
C THR A 294 -42.73 2.19 17.65
N GLY A 295 -41.41 2.17 17.88
CA GLY A 295 -40.52 3.31 17.67
C GLY A 295 -40.36 3.65 16.20
N SER A 296 -40.26 4.96 15.91
CA SER A 296 -40.04 5.48 14.55
C SER A 296 -38.75 4.91 13.95
N LEU A 297 -37.65 4.86 14.73
CA LEU A 297 -36.37 4.30 14.29
C LEU A 297 -36.47 2.84 13.83
N CYS A 298 -37.11 1.98 14.63
CA CYS A 298 -37.30 0.58 14.28
C CYS A 298 -38.13 0.44 12.99
N ASN A 299 -39.27 1.12 12.91
CA ASN A 299 -40.17 1.05 11.76
C ASN A 299 -39.50 1.52 10.46
N THR A 300 -38.76 2.62 10.53
CA THR A 300 -38.01 3.17 9.39
C THR A 300 -36.90 2.22 8.95
N LEU A 301 -36.06 1.73 9.87
CA LEU A 301 -35.00 0.78 9.50
C LEU A 301 -35.56 -0.52 8.93
N GLN A 302 -36.67 -1.04 9.49
CA GLN A 302 -37.35 -2.21 8.93
C GLN A 302 -37.90 -1.93 7.51
N SER A 303 -38.43 -0.73 7.25
CA SER A 303 -38.87 -0.31 5.91
C SER A 303 -37.70 -0.29 4.92
N VAL A 304 -36.57 0.32 5.31
CA VAL A 304 -35.33 0.36 4.53
C VAL A 304 -34.88 -1.06 4.17
N TYR A 305 -34.77 -1.96 5.16
CA TYR A 305 -34.35 -3.34 4.95
C TYR A 305 -35.32 -4.19 4.13
N LYS A 306 -36.61 -3.85 4.09
CA LYS A 306 -37.60 -4.55 3.24
C LYS A 306 -37.50 -4.14 1.78
N ARG A 307 -37.08 -2.89 1.52
CA ARG A 307 -37.11 -2.29 0.17
C ARG A 307 -35.79 -2.42 -0.60
N MET A 308 -34.69 -2.72 0.08
CA MET A 308 -33.36 -2.67 -0.53
C MET A 308 -32.73 -4.06 -0.59
N GLU A 309 -32.28 -4.48 -1.77
CA GLU A 309 -31.53 -5.75 -1.96
C GLU A 309 -30.01 -5.55 -1.85
N ASP A 310 -29.50 -4.31 -1.99
CA ASP A 310 -28.08 -4.00 -1.95
C ASP A 310 -27.57 -3.71 -0.52
N TYR A 311 -26.73 -4.62 -0.01
CA TYR A 311 -26.10 -4.53 1.30
C TYR A 311 -25.21 -3.28 1.50
N GLY A 312 -24.52 -2.82 0.46
CA GLY A 312 -23.60 -1.67 0.56
C GLY A 312 -24.35 -0.35 0.78
N PHE A 313 -25.52 -0.22 0.15
CA PHE A 313 -26.39 0.93 0.31
C PHE A 313 -27.16 0.90 1.64
N GLN A 314 -27.58 -0.28 2.08
CA GLN A 314 -28.21 -0.47 3.40
C GLN A 314 -27.33 0.07 4.53
N SER A 315 -26.04 -0.27 4.55
CA SER A 315 -25.09 0.20 5.58
C SER A 315 -25.06 1.72 5.70
N ARG A 316 -24.97 2.43 4.57
CA ARG A 316 -24.90 3.91 4.55
C ARG A 316 -26.19 4.55 5.05
N ILE A 317 -27.33 3.94 4.75
CA ILE A 317 -28.63 4.43 5.23
C ILE A 317 -28.79 4.19 6.72
N ILE A 318 -28.30 3.07 7.24
CA ILE A 318 -28.32 2.79 8.68
C ILE A 318 -27.43 3.79 9.42
N ASP A 319 -26.24 4.08 8.89
CA ASP A 319 -25.36 5.12 9.43
C ASP A 319 -26.04 6.49 9.43
N LEU A 320 -26.68 6.87 8.31
CA LEU A 320 -27.44 8.11 8.21
C LEU A 320 -28.61 8.16 9.20
N ALA A 321 -29.35 7.05 9.36
CA ALA A 321 -30.46 6.95 10.29
C ALA A 321 -30.00 7.14 11.74
N PHE A 322 -28.90 6.49 12.14
CA PHE A 322 -28.31 6.68 13.48
C PHE A 322 -27.69 8.06 13.66
N PHE A 323 -27.11 8.65 12.62
CA PHE A 323 -26.62 10.02 12.65
C PHE A 323 -27.77 11.02 12.87
N LEU A 324 -28.85 10.90 12.09
CA LEU A 324 -30.01 11.79 12.21
C LEU A 324 -30.76 11.61 13.54
N ASP A 325 -30.81 10.40 14.07
CA ASP A 325 -31.32 10.14 15.41
C ASP A 325 -30.47 10.84 16.50
N LYS A 326 -29.14 10.78 16.38
CA LYS A 326 -28.21 11.50 17.26
C LYS A 326 -28.42 13.02 17.20
N GLU A 327 -28.69 13.58 16.01
CA GLU A 327 -28.99 15.00 15.79
C GLU A 327 -30.45 15.38 16.09
N ARG A 328 -31.28 14.43 16.57
CA ARG A 328 -32.72 14.62 16.84
C ARG A 328 -33.52 15.10 15.62
N GLN A 329 -33.07 14.75 14.41
CA GLN A 329 -33.73 15.05 13.13
C GLN A 329 -34.46 13.82 12.56
N PHE A 330 -34.64 12.76 13.36
CA PHE A 330 -35.16 11.48 12.88
C PHE A 330 -36.56 11.56 12.28
N ASP A 331 -37.44 12.43 12.80
CA ASP A 331 -38.81 12.58 12.29
C ASP A 331 -38.84 13.05 10.82
N LYS A 332 -37.83 13.81 10.40
CA LYS A 332 -37.64 14.20 8.99
C LYS A 332 -37.12 13.04 8.15
N PHE A 333 -36.32 12.15 8.75
CA PHE A 333 -35.88 10.92 8.09
C PHE A 333 -37.03 9.93 7.87
N ALA A 334 -38.00 9.87 8.79
CA ALA A 334 -39.17 9.01 8.68
C ALA A 334 -40.00 9.27 7.42
N LEU A 335 -40.08 10.53 6.95
CA LEU A 335 -40.69 10.90 5.67
C LEU A 335 -40.09 10.15 4.47
N PHE A 336 -38.78 9.91 4.47
CA PHE A 336 -38.12 9.14 3.41
C PHE A 336 -38.53 7.68 3.41
N SER A 337 -38.97 7.15 4.55
CA SER A 337 -39.35 5.76 4.71
C SER A 337 -40.82 5.49 4.34
N GLU A 338 -41.67 6.52 4.32
CA GLU A 338 -43.09 6.40 3.95
C GLU A 338 -43.31 6.49 2.44
N ASP A 339 -42.63 7.42 1.77
CA ASP A 339 -42.75 7.58 0.32
C ASP A 339 -42.20 6.35 -0.43
N ASN A 340 -42.86 5.93 -1.52
CA ASN A 340 -42.40 4.83 -2.37
C ASN A 340 -41.24 5.28 -3.27
N TRP A 341 -40.11 5.62 -2.66
CA TRP A 341 -38.90 5.98 -3.40
C TRP A 341 -38.37 4.76 -4.16
N SER A 342 -38.35 4.88 -5.48
CA SER A 342 -37.78 3.92 -6.41
C SER A 342 -36.34 4.33 -6.71
N PHE A 343 -35.38 3.53 -6.23
CA PHE A 343 -34.00 3.69 -6.65
C PHE A 343 -33.79 2.93 -7.98
N PRO A 344 -33.11 3.52 -8.98
CA PRO A 344 -32.39 4.79 -8.97
C PRO A 344 -33.21 6.02 -9.39
N GLU A 345 -34.49 5.88 -9.75
CA GLU A 345 -35.29 6.92 -10.40
C GLU A 345 -35.44 8.21 -9.57
N ASP A 346 -35.56 8.06 -8.24
CA ASP A 346 -35.78 9.19 -7.33
C ASP A 346 -34.49 9.73 -6.68
N ASN A 347 -33.32 9.24 -7.08
CA ASN A 347 -32.02 9.61 -6.47
C ASN A 347 -31.76 11.13 -6.50
N PHE A 348 -32.24 11.82 -7.54
CA PHE A 348 -32.12 13.28 -7.66
C PHE A 348 -32.82 14.01 -6.51
N ALA A 349 -34.11 13.70 -6.29
CA ALA A 349 -34.89 14.32 -5.24
C ALA A 349 -34.38 13.92 -3.85
N GLN A 350 -33.97 12.65 -3.65
CA GLN A 350 -33.39 12.19 -2.38
C GLN A 350 -32.17 13.00 -1.99
N THR A 351 -31.27 13.18 -2.96
CA THR A 351 -30.00 13.85 -2.73
C THR A 351 -30.21 15.32 -2.34
N VAL A 352 -31.05 16.05 -3.08
CA VAL A 352 -31.38 17.45 -2.75
C VAL A 352 -31.98 17.53 -1.35
N VAL A 353 -32.96 16.68 -1.05
CA VAL A 353 -33.72 16.73 0.19
C VAL A 353 -32.87 16.35 1.39
N CYS A 354 -32.06 15.29 1.31
CA CYS A 354 -31.12 14.92 2.37
C CYS A 354 -30.13 16.05 2.67
N GLN A 355 -29.60 16.71 1.65
CA GLN A 355 -28.69 17.85 1.84
C GLN A 355 -29.38 19.04 2.50
N LEU A 356 -30.62 19.34 2.12
CA LEU A 356 -31.40 20.39 2.78
C LEU A 356 -31.70 20.03 4.24
N VAL A 357 -32.04 18.78 4.57
CA VAL A 357 -32.31 18.34 5.95
C VAL A 357 -31.06 18.46 6.83
N LEU A 358 -29.89 18.07 6.30
CA LEU A 358 -28.64 18.10 7.04
C LEU A 358 -28.16 19.53 7.30
N ASN A 359 -28.34 20.43 6.32
CA ASN A 359 -27.81 21.79 6.41
C ASN A 359 -28.84 22.84 6.87
N GLN A 360 -30.13 22.50 6.90
CA GLN A 360 -31.22 23.35 7.42
C GLN A 360 -32.11 22.56 8.40
N PRO A 361 -31.65 22.33 9.64
CA PRO A 361 -32.42 21.63 10.66
C PRO A 361 -33.72 22.36 11.07
N GLU A 362 -33.95 23.58 10.62
CA GLU A 362 -35.21 24.32 10.80
C GLU A 362 -36.27 24.06 9.71
N ILE A 363 -35.93 23.38 8.61
CA ILE A 363 -36.91 23.09 7.55
C ILE A 363 -38.08 22.24 8.10
N THR A 364 -39.30 22.68 7.86
CA THR A 364 -40.51 22.01 8.36
C THR A 364 -40.85 20.77 7.53
N ILE A 365 -41.61 19.84 8.13
CA ILE A 365 -42.07 18.61 7.46
C ILE A 365 -42.94 18.96 6.24
N GLU A 366 -43.77 19.99 6.35
CA GLU A 366 -44.66 20.46 5.28
C GLU A 366 -43.89 21.07 4.10
N GLU A 367 -42.86 21.86 4.38
CA GLU A 367 -41.95 22.39 3.35
C GLU A 367 -41.19 21.26 2.64
N LEU A 368 -40.70 20.28 3.42
CA LEU A 368 -40.03 19.09 2.92
C LEU A 368 -40.91 18.29 1.96
N GLN A 369 -42.16 18.02 2.33
CA GLN A 369 -43.12 17.31 1.48
C GLN A 369 -43.40 18.07 0.18
N SER A 370 -43.54 19.40 0.27
CA SER A 370 -43.79 20.25 -0.90
C SER A 370 -42.59 20.26 -1.86
N LEU A 371 -41.36 20.29 -1.33
CA LEU A 371 -40.14 20.18 -2.11
C LEU A 371 -40.01 18.81 -2.77
N ILE A 372 -40.32 17.73 -2.04
CA ILE A 372 -40.28 16.36 -2.58
C ILE A 372 -41.23 16.23 -3.78
N LEU A 373 -42.47 16.71 -3.66
CA LEU A 373 -43.46 16.68 -4.74
C LEU A 373 -42.96 17.46 -5.97
N LEU A 374 -42.48 18.69 -5.76
CA LEU A 374 -42.00 19.53 -6.85
C LEU A 374 -40.76 18.92 -7.56
N LEU A 375 -39.83 18.33 -6.81
CA LEU A 375 -38.65 17.67 -7.37
C LEU A 375 -38.99 16.39 -8.14
N LYS A 376 -39.98 15.62 -7.67
CA LYS A 376 -40.49 14.42 -8.37
C LYS A 376 -41.12 14.79 -9.72
N ASP A 377 -41.92 15.85 -9.77
CA ASP A 377 -42.60 16.30 -10.99
C ASP A 377 -41.68 17.05 -11.97
N SER A 378 -40.55 17.56 -11.48
CA SER A 378 -39.61 18.36 -12.28
C SER A 378 -38.57 17.51 -13.02
N PHE A 379 -39.03 16.64 -13.93
CA PHE A 379 -38.16 15.82 -14.80
C PHE A 379 -37.14 16.67 -15.60
N HIS A 380 -37.43 17.96 -15.82
CA HIS A 380 -36.54 18.88 -16.53
C HIS A 380 -35.36 19.31 -15.67
N LEU A 381 -35.56 19.59 -14.38
CA LEU A 381 -34.47 20.02 -13.49
C LEU A 381 -33.35 19.00 -13.42
N LYS A 382 -33.69 17.71 -13.32
CA LYS A 382 -32.68 16.64 -13.32
C LYS A 382 -31.88 16.50 -14.62
N GLN A 383 -32.32 17.14 -15.71
CA GLN A 383 -31.55 17.19 -16.96
C GLN A 383 -30.56 18.36 -17.00
N PHE A 384 -30.82 19.42 -16.23
CA PHE A 384 -30.01 20.65 -16.26
C PHE A 384 -29.14 20.85 -15.05
N VAL A 385 -29.45 20.23 -13.91
CA VAL A 385 -28.82 20.61 -12.65
C VAL A 385 -28.37 19.35 -11.90
N ASN A 386 -27.21 19.40 -11.25
CA ASN A 386 -26.81 18.38 -10.29
C ASN A 386 -27.60 18.55 -8.98
N PRO A 387 -28.06 17.47 -8.32
CA PRO A 387 -28.86 17.61 -7.11
C PRO A 387 -28.11 18.29 -5.94
N TYR A 388 -26.78 18.11 -5.84
CA TYR A 388 -25.99 18.79 -4.81
C TYR A 388 -25.88 20.30 -5.08
N GLU A 389 -25.61 20.68 -6.33
CA GLU A 389 -25.51 22.08 -6.74
C GLU A 389 -26.85 22.81 -6.59
N LEU A 390 -27.95 22.13 -6.90
CA LEU A 390 -29.29 22.63 -6.66
C LEU A 390 -29.54 22.85 -5.16
N ALA A 391 -29.18 21.89 -4.30
CA ALA A 391 -29.32 22.05 -2.86
C ALA A 391 -28.50 23.25 -2.36
N ASP A 392 -27.22 23.35 -2.73
CA ASP A 392 -26.36 24.47 -2.35
C ASP A 392 -26.85 25.82 -2.85
N TYR A 393 -27.43 25.87 -4.05
CA TYR A 393 -28.05 27.08 -4.56
C TYR A 393 -29.27 27.48 -3.73
N LEU A 394 -30.15 26.53 -3.41
CA LEU A 394 -31.33 26.76 -2.56
C LEU A 394 -30.93 27.20 -1.14
N LEU A 395 -29.87 26.63 -0.58
CA LEU A 395 -29.29 27.05 0.71
C LEU A 395 -28.81 28.51 0.64
N ARG A 396 -27.96 28.85 -0.34
CA ARG A 396 -27.39 30.20 -0.52
C ARG A 396 -28.45 31.27 -0.81
N LYS A 397 -29.48 30.93 -1.60
CA LYS A 397 -30.59 31.87 -1.90
C LYS A 397 -31.41 32.21 -0.66
N LYS A 398 -31.64 31.23 0.24
CA LYS A 398 -32.36 31.46 1.50
C LYS A 398 -31.58 32.41 2.41
N GLU A 399 -30.26 32.26 2.47
CA GLU A 399 -29.36 33.12 3.26
C GLU A 399 -29.34 34.58 2.76
N ASN A 400 -29.36 34.78 1.44
CA ASN A 400 -29.18 36.11 0.85
C ASN A 400 -30.48 36.91 0.64
N ASP A 401 -31.59 36.25 0.30
CA ASP A 401 -32.78 36.97 -0.22
C ASP A 401 -34.06 36.77 0.60
N THR A 402 -34.03 36.07 1.74
CA THR A 402 -35.22 35.67 2.55
C THR A 402 -36.28 34.86 1.78
N VAL A 403 -36.02 34.49 0.53
CA VAL A 403 -36.95 33.73 -0.32
C VAL A 403 -36.90 32.26 0.04
N GLU A 404 -38.06 31.65 0.27
CA GLU A 404 -38.20 30.23 0.60
C GLU A 404 -37.67 29.33 -0.53
N PRO A 405 -37.01 28.19 -0.19
CA PRO A 405 -36.50 27.22 -1.17
C PRO A 405 -37.54 26.77 -2.19
N LEU A 406 -38.81 26.63 -1.78
CA LEU A 406 -39.91 26.20 -2.64
C LEU A 406 -40.21 27.20 -3.77
N ALA A 407 -40.24 28.50 -3.47
CA ALA A 407 -40.49 29.55 -4.45
C ALA A 407 -39.37 29.62 -5.49
N THR A 408 -38.12 29.52 -5.02
CA THR A 408 -36.93 29.49 -5.88
C THR A 408 -36.93 28.28 -6.81
N LEU A 409 -37.28 27.10 -6.29
CA LEU A 409 -37.34 25.87 -7.08
C LEU A 409 -38.43 25.92 -8.15
N THR A 410 -39.56 26.57 -7.86
CA THR A 410 -40.66 26.75 -8.82
C THR A 410 -40.21 27.58 -10.02
N VAL A 411 -39.56 28.73 -9.77
CA VAL A 411 -39.02 29.61 -10.81
C VAL A 411 -37.99 28.88 -11.68
N LEU A 412 -37.09 28.11 -11.07
CA LEU A 412 -36.10 27.31 -11.78
C LEU A 412 -36.77 26.25 -12.67
N SER A 413 -37.76 25.53 -12.15
CA SER A 413 -38.46 24.49 -12.90
C SER A 413 -39.12 25.05 -14.16
N ASP A 414 -39.78 26.21 -14.06
CA ASP A 414 -40.41 26.88 -15.19
C ASP A 414 -39.39 27.38 -16.22
N TYR A 415 -38.29 27.99 -15.78
CA TYR A 415 -37.22 28.46 -16.66
C TYR A 415 -36.61 27.32 -17.48
N PHE A 416 -36.20 26.23 -16.82
CA PHE A 416 -35.56 25.10 -17.49
C PHE A 416 -36.53 24.32 -18.37
N LYS A 417 -37.83 24.32 -18.04
CA LYS A 417 -38.88 23.76 -18.90
C LYS A 417 -38.98 24.49 -20.24
N ASP A 418 -38.96 25.84 -20.23
CA ASP A 418 -38.96 26.64 -21.46
C ASP A 418 -37.65 26.45 -22.26
N LEU A 419 -36.52 26.48 -21.56
CA LEU A 419 -35.20 26.29 -22.15
C LEU A 419 -35.07 24.92 -22.84
N LEU A 420 -35.55 23.85 -22.21
CA LEU A 420 -35.55 22.51 -22.80
C LEU A 420 -36.35 22.42 -24.11
N GLN A 421 -37.45 23.16 -24.22
CA GLN A 421 -38.23 23.19 -25.46
C GLN A 421 -37.44 23.85 -26.60
N LYS A 422 -36.71 24.93 -26.32
CA LYS A 422 -35.83 25.58 -27.30
C LYS A 422 -34.72 24.63 -27.74
N PHE A 423 -34.11 23.91 -26.80
CA PHE A 423 -33.09 22.89 -27.10
C PHE A 423 -33.60 21.72 -27.94
N LYS A 424 -34.80 21.20 -27.66
CA LYS A 424 -35.41 20.13 -28.48
C LYS A 424 -35.59 20.55 -29.94
N ARG A 425 -35.96 21.82 -30.19
CA ARG A 425 -36.05 22.36 -31.55
C ARG A 425 -34.68 22.44 -32.23
N ILE A 426 -33.63 22.84 -31.50
CA ILE A 426 -32.25 22.89 -32.03
C ILE A 426 -31.73 21.48 -32.35
N ALA A 427 -31.95 20.50 -31.48
CA ALA A 427 -31.57 19.11 -31.70
C ALA A 427 -32.26 18.50 -32.94
N GLN A 428 -33.54 18.85 -33.16
CA GLN A 428 -34.29 18.47 -34.36
C GLN A 428 -33.69 19.06 -35.64
N VAL A 429 -33.29 20.34 -35.62
CA VAL A 429 -32.63 20.99 -36.76
C VAL A 429 -31.26 20.37 -37.05
N ARG A 430 -30.51 19.96 -36.00
CA ARG A 430 -29.18 19.34 -36.14
C ARG A 430 -29.23 17.85 -36.52
N GLY A 431 -30.39 17.20 -36.46
CA GLY A 431 -30.53 15.76 -36.69
C GLY A 431 -29.78 14.88 -35.69
N LYS A 432 -29.36 15.43 -34.54
CA LYS A 432 -28.63 14.74 -33.47
C LYS A 432 -29.15 15.21 -32.10
N PRO A 433 -29.35 14.30 -31.13
CA PRO A 433 -29.68 14.68 -29.75
C PRO A 433 -28.52 15.44 -29.12
N LEU A 434 -28.81 16.40 -28.25
CA LEU A 434 -27.79 17.15 -27.51
C LEU A 434 -27.20 16.27 -26.39
N PRO A 435 -25.86 16.32 -26.19
CA PRO A 435 -25.22 15.69 -25.05
C PRO A 435 -25.83 16.17 -23.71
N PRO A 436 -26.11 15.28 -22.74
CA PRO A 436 -26.62 15.64 -21.42
C PRO A 436 -25.75 16.67 -20.69
N ASP A 437 -24.44 16.59 -20.89
CA ASP A 437 -23.44 17.44 -20.24
C ASP A 437 -23.60 18.93 -20.58
N ILE A 438 -24.14 19.25 -21.77
CA ILE A 438 -24.41 20.65 -22.18
C ILE A 438 -25.61 21.21 -21.43
N LEU A 439 -26.62 20.38 -21.17
CA LEU A 439 -27.78 20.78 -20.38
C LEU A 439 -27.36 21.02 -18.94
N GLN A 440 -26.48 20.15 -18.39
CA GLN A 440 -25.92 20.32 -17.05
C GLN A 440 -25.07 21.59 -16.90
N ASP A 441 -24.18 21.88 -17.86
CA ASP A 441 -23.39 23.11 -17.85
C ASP A 441 -24.25 24.37 -18.01
N ALA A 442 -25.27 24.31 -18.88
CA ALA A 442 -26.22 25.41 -19.02
C ALA A 442 -27.00 25.67 -17.73
N GLY A 443 -27.39 24.61 -17.01
CA GLY A 443 -28.05 24.77 -15.73
C GLY A 443 -27.13 25.30 -14.65
N MET A 444 -25.89 24.82 -14.58
CA MET A 444 -24.89 25.35 -13.66
C MET A 444 -24.58 26.82 -13.88
N ARG A 445 -24.41 27.22 -15.15
CA ARG A 445 -24.19 28.63 -15.51
C ARG A 445 -25.37 29.51 -15.16
N TYR A 446 -26.59 29.01 -15.30
CA TYR A 446 -27.76 29.75 -14.85
C TYR A 446 -27.79 29.92 -13.32
N LEU A 447 -27.39 28.89 -12.56
CA LEU A 447 -27.28 28.98 -11.11
C LEU A 447 -26.19 29.97 -10.65
N THR A 448 -25.18 30.25 -11.48
CA THR A 448 -24.10 31.21 -11.18
C THR A 448 -24.32 32.62 -11.77
N GLU A 449 -24.85 32.72 -13.00
CA GLU A 449 -24.98 33.96 -13.80
C GLU A 449 -26.29 33.97 -14.62
N PRO A 450 -27.43 34.37 -14.01
CA PRO A 450 -28.76 34.28 -14.62
C PRO A 450 -28.96 35.13 -15.89
N ASP A 451 -28.10 36.13 -16.14
CA ASP A 451 -28.26 37.16 -17.20
C ASP A 451 -27.42 36.91 -18.48
N SER A 452 -26.72 35.78 -18.61
CA SER A 452 -25.82 35.51 -19.74
C SER A 452 -26.57 35.12 -21.04
N ASP A 453 -26.05 35.53 -22.21
CA ASP A 453 -26.60 35.27 -23.57
C ASP A 453 -26.40 33.80 -24.04
N ILE A 454 -26.74 32.86 -23.15
CA ILE A 454 -26.63 31.40 -23.29
C ILE A 454 -27.19 30.89 -24.65
N PRO A 455 -28.33 31.38 -25.19
CA PRO A 455 -28.90 30.83 -26.42
C PRO A 455 -28.05 31.02 -27.69
N ALA A 456 -27.25 32.09 -27.80
CA ALA A 456 -26.47 32.38 -29.00
C ALA A 456 -25.22 31.48 -29.11
N LEU A 457 -24.54 31.23 -27.99
CA LEU A 457 -23.34 30.37 -27.91
C LEU A 457 -23.65 28.90 -28.22
N LEU A 458 -24.85 28.46 -27.83
CA LEU A 458 -25.33 27.08 -28.02
C LEU A 458 -25.67 26.74 -29.49
N THR A 459 -25.75 27.73 -30.38
CA THR A 459 -25.94 27.50 -31.82
C THR A 459 -24.63 27.09 -32.52
N LEU A 460 -23.48 27.46 -31.96
CA LEU A 460 -22.16 27.22 -32.53
C LEU A 460 -21.41 26.06 -31.86
N CYS A 461 -21.75 25.76 -30.61
CA CYS A 461 -21.02 24.80 -29.79
C CYS A 461 -21.71 23.42 -29.77
N GLU A 462 -20.90 22.37 -29.82
CA GLU A 462 -21.30 20.96 -29.73
C GLU A 462 -20.99 20.35 -28.37
N ASN A 463 -20.25 21.05 -27.51
CA ASN A 463 -19.90 20.64 -26.15
C ASN A 463 -19.59 21.86 -25.26
N VAL A 464 -19.47 21.62 -23.95
CA VAL A 464 -19.24 22.64 -22.92
C VAL A 464 -17.93 23.41 -23.12
N GLU A 465 -16.87 22.69 -23.52
CA GLU A 465 -15.55 23.27 -23.70
C GLU A 465 -15.54 24.25 -24.88
N GLN A 466 -16.27 23.94 -25.95
CA GLN A 466 -16.47 24.84 -27.08
C GLN A 466 -17.18 26.14 -26.68
N THR A 467 -18.18 26.05 -25.80
CA THR A 467 -18.89 27.22 -25.28
C THR A 467 -17.97 28.15 -24.50
N LYS A 468 -17.10 27.60 -23.64
CA LYS A 468 -16.07 28.37 -22.92
C LYS A 468 -15.10 29.06 -23.88
N ALA A 469 -14.60 28.34 -24.89
CA ALA A 469 -13.59 28.88 -25.79
C ALA A 469 -14.18 29.97 -26.70
N ALA A 470 -15.42 29.78 -27.14
CA ALA A 470 -16.16 30.76 -27.93
C ALA A 470 -16.33 32.09 -27.18
N LEU A 471 -16.62 32.05 -25.88
CA LEU A 471 -16.73 33.24 -25.03
C LEU A 471 -15.40 34.00 -24.95
N VAL A 472 -14.32 33.30 -24.64
CA VAL A 472 -12.97 33.88 -24.56
C VAL A 472 -12.59 34.56 -25.87
N LEU A 473 -12.85 33.89 -27.00
CA LEU A 473 -12.56 34.42 -28.33
C LEU A 473 -13.42 35.66 -28.65
N LEU A 474 -14.71 35.67 -28.29
CA LEU A 474 -15.59 36.83 -28.46
C LEU A 474 -15.08 38.04 -27.66
N GLU A 475 -14.61 37.82 -26.43
CA GLU A 475 -13.97 38.84 -25.59
C GLU A 475 -12.66 39.37 -26.19
N GLN A 476 -11.88 38.51 -26.86
CA GLN A 476 -10.68 38.91 -27.62
C GLN A 476 -11.01 39.56 -28.98
N GLY A 477 -12.29 39.79 -29.30
CA GLY A 477 -12.72 40.50 -30.50
C GLY A 477 -12.92 39.63 -31.74
N TYR A 478 -12.83 38.30 -31.62
CA TYR A 478 -13.12 37.37 -32.72
C TYR A 478 -14.63 37.35 -33.01
N ARG A 479 -15.04 37.59 -34.26
CA ARG A 479 -16.45 37.54 -34.69
C ARG A 479 -16.67 36.67 -35.92
N ASP A 480 -17.92 36.24 -36.09
CA ASP A 480 -18.46 35.52 -37.25
C ASP A 480 -17.67 34.23 -37.61
N THR A 481 -17.38 34.02 -38.90
CA THR A 481 -16.90 32.76 -39.48
C THR A 481 -15.59 32.22 -38.90
N ASN A 482 -14.74 33.08 -38.32
CA ASN A 482 -13.51 32.66 -37.64
C ASN A 482 -13.80 31.94 -36.32
N LEU A 483 -14.84 32.37 -35.58
CA LEU A 483 -15.25 31.73 -34.32
C LEU A 483 -15.71 30.30 -34.57
N ALA A 484 -16.52 30.08 -35.61
CA ALA A 484 -17.02 28.76 -35.98
C ALA A 484 -15.88 27.79 -36.38
N LEU A 485 -14.84 28.28 -37.06
CA LEU A 485 -13.69 27.47 -37.46
C LEU A 485 -12.77 27.10 -36.29
N ILE A 486 -12.53 28.04 -35.36
CA ILE A 486 -11.67 27.82 -34.20
C ILE A 486 -12.36 26.87 -33.21
N VAL A 487 -13.63 27.13 -32.91
CA VAL A 487 -14.42 26.33 -31.96
C VAL A 487 -14.69 24.91 -32.50
N ALA A 488 -14.63 24.69 -33.82
CA ALA A 488 -14.73 23.35 -34.39
C ALA A 488 -13.51 22.45 -34.10
N ASN A 489 -12.35 23.00 -33.72
CA ASN A 489 -11.14 22.21 -33.45
C ASN A 489 -10.98 21.94 -31.93
N PRO A 490 -11.08 20.68 -31.48
CA PRO A 490 -11.08 20.34 -30.05
C PRO A 490 -9.77 20.66 -29.33
N PHE A 491 -8.63 20.62 -30.02
CA PHE A 491 -7.32 20.92 -29.42
C PHE A 491 -7.14 22.43 -29.22
N LEU A 492 -7.63 23.23 -30.15
CA LEU A 492 -7.63 24.69 -30.02
C LEU A 492 -8.60 25.13 -28.92
N VAL A 493 -9.80 24.56 -28.87
CA VAL A 493 -10.78 24.80 -27.80
C VAL A 493 -10.16 24.54 -26.43
N ALA A 494 -9.52 23.39 -26.25
CA ALA A 494 -8.89 23.03 -24.98
C ALA A 494 -7.72 23.95 -24.63
N ALA A 495 -6.93 24.40 -25.62
CA ALA A 495 -5.82 25.33 -25.41
C ALA A 495 -6.31 26.73 -25.03
N ILE A 496 -7.33 27.23 -25.72
CA ILE A 496 -7.91 28.55 -25.50
C ILE A 496 -8.52 28.64 -24.09
N ASN A 497 -9.30 27.65 -23.67
CA ASN A 497 -9.86 27.61 -22.32
C ASN A 497 -8.76 27.66 -21.27
N LYS A 498 -7.69 26.87 -21.46
CA LYS A 498 -6.56 26.88 -20.52
C LYS A 498 -5.79 28.19 -20.51
N LEU A 499 -5.59 28.82 -21.66
CA LEU A 499 -4.93 30.13 -21.73
C LEU A 499 -5.78 31.21 -21.06
N ALA A 500 -7.10 31.14 -21.19
CA ALA A 500 -8.00 32.03 -20.48
C ALA A 500 -7.91 31.86 -18.96
N ASP A 501 -7.95 30.62 -18.48
CA ASP A 501 -7.78 30.29 -17.05
C ASP A 501 -6.45 30.81 -16.50
N LEU A 502 -5.40 30.84 -17.32
CA LEU A 502 -4.05 31.32 -17.00
C LEU A 502 -3.85 32.84 -17.23
N LYS A 503 -4.90 33.58 -17.61
CA LYS A 503 -4.84 35.02 -17.96
C LYS A 503 -3.84 35.34 -19.09
N LEU A 504 -3.62 34.39 -19.99
CA LEU A 504 -2.73 34.50 -21.14
C LEU A 504 -3.50 34.74 -22.45
N CYS A 505 -4.67 35.37 -22.40
CA CYS A 505 -5.53 35.57 -23.57
C CYS A 505 -4.84 36.34 -24.71
N LEU A 506 -3.90 37.24 -24.39
CA LEU A 506 -3.11 37.99 -25.38
C LEU A 506 -2.15 37.11 -26.19
N LEU A 507 -1.84 35.90 -25.71
CA LEU A 507 -0.99 34.93 -26.41
C LEU A 507 -1.81 33.96 -27.27
N ILE A 508 -3.15 34.07 -27.31
CA ILE A 508 -4.00 33.21 -28.13
C ILE A 508 -3.62 33.32 -29.61
N ASP A 509 -3.29 34.52 -30.10
CA ASP A 509 -2.85 34.75 -31.48
C ASP A 509 -1.61 33.91 -31.83
N SER A 510 -0.71 33.72 -30.87
CA SER A 510 0.51 32.94 -31.06
C SER A 510 0.25 31.44 -31.32
N LEU A 511 -0.95 30.93 -31.01
CA LEU A 511 -1.36 29.57 -31.39
C LEU A 511 -1.56 29.42 -32.90
N PHE A 512 -1.82 30.53 -33.61
CA PHE A 512 -2.16 30.56 -35.03
C PHE A 512 -1.01 31.03 -35.92
N ASP A 513 0.04 31.64 -35.34
CA ASP A 513 1.18 32.19 -36.07
C ASP A 513 2.05 31.14 -36.79
N ASP A 514 2.00 29.88 -36.35
CA ASP A 514 2.78 28.79 -36.94
C ASP A 514 1.92 27.52 -37.16
N PRO A 515 1.73 27.07 -38.42
CA PRO A 515 0.94 25.87 -38.73
C PRO A 515 1.50 24.57 -38.12
N PHE A 516 2.77 24.53 -37.69
CA PHE A 516 3.36 23.36 -37.01
C PHE A 516 2.96 23.24 -35.53
N LYS A 517 2.31 24.25 -34.94
CA LYS A 517 1.82 24.23 -33.56
C LYS A 517 0.60 23.33 -33.34
N LEU A 518 -0.25 23.18 -34.36
CA LEU A 518 -1.46 22.34 -34.31
C LEU A 518 -1.14 20.84 -34.04
N PRO A 519 -0.17 20.21 -34.74
CA PRO A 519 0.28 18.86 -34.41
C PRO A 519 0.86 18.71 -32.99
N VAL A 520 1.57 19.73 -32.49
CA VAL A 520 2.16 19.72 -31.13
C VAL A 520 1.07 19.78 -30.06
N LEU A 521 0.07 20.65 -30.24
CA LEU A 521 -1.13 20.69 -29.39
C LEU A 521 -1.84 19.33 -29.37
N ALA A 522 -2.02 18.72 -30.54
CA ALA A 522 -2.64 17.40 -30.64
C ALA A 522 -1.84 16.31 -29.89
N GLY A 523 -0.51 16.42 -29.81
CA GLY A 523 0.35 15.55 -29.01
C GLY A 523 0.27 15.83 -27.50
N LEU A 524 0.26 17.09 -27.10
CA LEU A 524 0.17 17.52 -25.71
C LEU A 524 -1.12 17.03 -25.02
N TYR A 525 -2.26 17.17 -25.70
CA TYR A 525 -3.55 16.74 -25.18
C TYR A 525 -3.75 15.22 -25.16
N GLN A 526 -2.75 14.43 -25.60
CA GLN A 526 -2.71 12.98 -25.37
C GLN A 526 -2.09 12.61 -24.01
N TRP A 527 -1.56 13.57 -23.25
CA TRP A 527 -0.98 13.30 -21.93
C TRP A 527 -2.08 13.03 -20.87
N PRO A 528 -1.85 12.09 -19.94
CA PRO A 528 -2.90 11.62 -19.02
C PRO A 528 -3.28 12.61 -17.91
N GLN A 529 -2.39 13.53 -17.51
CA GLN A 529 -2.62 14.44 -16.38
C GLN A 529 -2.96 15.86 -16.85
N PRO A 530 -4.13 16.42 -16.47
CA PRO A 530 -4.56 17.76 -16.92
C PRO A 530 -3.65 18.90 -16.46
N LEU A 531 -3.11 18.82 -15.24
CA LEU A 531 -2.18 19.84 -14.72
C LEU A 531 -0.86 19.82 -15.49
N ASP A 532 -0.38 18.65 -15.90
CA ASP A 532 0.86 18.52 -16.67
C ASP A 532 0.71 19.13 -18.07
N GLN A 533 -0.46 18.91 -18.69
CA GLN A 533 -0.82 19.58 -19.93
C GLN A 533 -0.80 21.11 -19.75
N THR A 534 -1.32 21.62 -18.63
CA THR A 534 -1.37 23.07 -18.34
C THR A 534 0.03 23.65 -18.13
N ALA A 535 0.87 23.01 -17.31
CA ALA A 535 2.24 23.45 -17.07
C ALA A 535 3.10 23.41 -18.36
N CYS A 536 2.92 22.39 -19.18
CA CYS A 536 3.62 22.29 -20.46
C CYS A 536 3.11 23.30 -21.50
N LEU A 537 1.80 23.53 -21.58
CA LEU A 537 1.22 24.58 -22.44
C LEU A 537 1.76 25.95 -22.06
N LEU A 538 1.87 26.21 -20.75
CA LEU A 538 2.38 27.46 -20.20
C LEU A 538 3.83 27.74 -20.60
N LEU A 539 4.74 26.78 -20.43
CA LEU A 539 6.15 26.96 -20.81
C LEU A 539 6.31 27.04 -22.34
N TRP A 540 5.53 26.26 -23.09
CA TRP A 540 5.62 26.23 -24.54
C TRP A 540 5.10 27.50 -25.22
N ILE A 541 3.93 28.02 -24.80
CA ILE A 541 3.34 29.21 -25.43
C ILE A 541 4.17 30.48 -25.16
N GLN A 542 4.94 30.47 -24.07
CA GLN A 542 5.89 31.53 -23.71
C GLN A 542 7.27 31.34 -24.39
N GLY A 543 7.45 30.32 -25.24
CA GLY A 543 8.67 30.07 -25.99
C GLY A 543 9.82 29.44 -25.19
N ARG A 544 9.52 28.83 -24.03
CA ARG A 544 10.50 28.26 -23.08
C ARG A 544 10.65 26.74 -23.18
N LEU A 545 10.07 26.13 -24.20
CA LEU A 545 10.14 24.69 -24.40
C LEU A 545 10.40 24.38 -25.87
N GLN A 546 11.53 23.75 -26.16
CA GLN A 546 11.87 23.23 -27.50
C GLN A 546 11.25 21.84 -27.72
N ALA A 547 11.16 21.43 -28.99
CA ALA A 547 10.47 20.19 -29.38
C ALA A 547 11.06 18.91 -28.74
N ASP A 548 12.35 18.87 -28.43
CA ASP A 548 13.05 17.74 -27.79
C ASP A 548 12.96 17.74 -26.25
N GLU A 549 12.47 18.82 -25.64
CA GLU A 549 12.37 18.99 -24.18
C GLU A 549 11.02 18.50 -23.61
N PHE A 550 10.01 18.34 -24.47
CA PHE A 550 8.67 17.89 -24.09
C PHE A 550 8.68 16.55 -23.33
N GLU A 551 9.41 15.54 -23.84
CA GLU A 551 9.44 14.21 -23.19
C GLU A 551 10.26 14.22 -21.90
N ARG A 552 11.25 15.12 -21.76
CA ARG A 552 11.98 15.29 -20.49
C ARG A 552 11.09 15.89 -19.42
N LEU A 553 10.41 17.00 -19.75
CA LEU A 553 9.46 17.63 -18.83
C LEU A 553 8.38 16.63 -18.40
N ARG A 554 7.86 15.83 -19.33
CA ARG A 554 6.89 14.78 -19.03
C ARG A 554 7.38 13.80 -17.96
N HIS A 555 8.62 13.32 -18.07
CA HIS A 555 9.20 12.42 -17.08
C HIS A 555 9.32 13.11 -15.70
N THR A 556 9.75 14.37 -15.66
CA THR A 556 9.88 15.14 -14.42
C THR A 556 8.53 15.36 -13.72
N LEU A 557 7.47 15.69 -14.46
CA LEU A 557 6.13 15.89 -13.88
C LEU A 557 5.56 14.58 -13.32
N GLN A 558 5.91 13.44 -13.91
CA GLN A 558 5.53 12.12 -13.39
C GLN A 558 6.26 11.78 -12.08
N GLU A 559 7.51 12.17 -11.95
CA GLU A 559 8.32 11.98 -10.73
C GLU A 559 7.88 12.93 -9.60
N TYR A 560 7.42 14.14 -9.93
CA TYR A 560 7.07 15.19 -8.98
C TYR A 560 5.65 15.73 -9.20
N PRO A 561 4.60 15.06 -8.68
CA PRO A 561 3.20 15.41 -8.96
C PRO A 561 2.77 16.82 -8.53
N TYR A 562 3.48 17.46 -7.58
CA TYR A 562 3.18 18.84 -7.15
C TYR A 562 3.76 19.89 -8.11
N LEU A 563 4.75 19.53 -8.93
CA LEU A 563 5.47 20.47 -9.79
C LEU A 563 4.52 21.19 -10.75
N SER A 564 3.57 20.48 -11.36
CA SER A 564 2.58 21.07 -12.26
C SER A 564 1.74 22.15 -11.58
N ARG A 565 1.35 21.92 -10.32
CA ARG A 565 0.60 22.91 -9.52
C ARG A 565 1.47 24.10 -9.15
N LEU A 566 2.71 23.85 -8.73
CA LEU A 566 3.65 24.91 -8.38
C LEU A 566 3.91 25.85 -9.56
N LEU A 567 4.18 25.31 -10.75
CA LEU A 567 4.43 26.11 -11.95
C LEU A 567 3.24 27.02 -12.30
N VAL A 568 2.02 26.49 -12.21
CA VAL A 568 0.79 27.27 -12.45
C VAL A 568 0.59 28.35 -11.38
N ASN A 569 0.85 28.03 -10.10
CA ASN A 569 0.73 28.99 -9.00
C ASN A 569 1.76 30.13 -9.12
N LEU A 570 3.01 29.81 -9.43
CA LEU A 570 4.05 30.81 -9.65
C LEU A 570 3.71 31.72 -10.83
N HIS A 571 3.22 31.17 -11.94
CA HIS A 571 2.72 32.01 -13.04
C HIS A 571 1.60 32.96 -12.61
N ASN A 572 0.60 32.45 -11.87
CA ASN A 572 -0.51 33.26 -11.38
C ASN A 572 -0.06 34.38 -10.41
N LYS A 573 1.10 34.20 -9.76
CA LYS A 573 1.76 35.19 -8.89
C LYS A 573 2.64 36.18 -9.68
N GLY A 574 2.81 36.01 -10.99
CA GLY A 574 3.52 36.93 -11.86
C GLY A 574 5.03 36.67 -12.04
N TYR A 575 5.51 35.48 -11.66
CA TYR A 575 6.92 35.12 -11.85
C TYR A 575 7.26 34.95 -13.35
N SER A 576 8.52 35.21 -13.69
CA SER A 576 9.04 35.27 -15.04
C SER A 576 9.05 33.89 -15.71
N PRO A 577 8.85 33.80 -17.03
CA PRO A 577 8.94 32.54 -17.76
C PRO A 577 10.30 31.83 -17.61
N ASP A 578 11.41 32.58 -17.54
CA ASP A 578 12.76 32.05 -17.34
C ASP A 578 12.89 31.32 -15.98
N PHE A 579 12.26 31.87 -14.94
CA PHE A 579 12.25 31.25 -13.63
C PHE A 579 11.41 29.98 -13.60
N LEU A 580 10.24 29.98 -14.25
CA LEU A 580 9.39 28.78 -14.35
C LEU A 580 10.11 27.63 -15.06
N GLU A 581 10.86 27.91 -16.12
CA GLU A 581 11.71 26.94 -16.80
C GLU A 581 12.75 26.34 -15.85
N LYS A 582 13.49 27.19 -15.10
CA LYS A 582 14.47 26.77 -14.11
C LYS A 582 13.87 25.87 -13.02
N VAL A 583 12.67 26.20 -12.54
CA VAL A 583 11.93 25.40 -11.55
C VAL A 583 11.52 24.04 -12.11
N SER A 584 11.11 23.99 -13.38
CA SER A 584 10.69 22.75 -14.04
C SER A 584 11.83 21.73 -14.20
N GLN A 585 13.07 22.20 -14.24
CA GLN A 585 14.26 21.37 -14.48
C GLN A 585 15.03 21.00 -13.19
N ASN A 586 14.70 21.59 -12.04
CA ASN A 586 15.46 21.41 -10.79
C ASN A 586 14.61 20.82 -9.65
N PRO A 587 14.81 19.52 -9.30
CA PRO A 587 14.10 18.84 -8.22
C PRO A 587 14.17 19.51 -6.85
N VAL A 588 15.35 19.98 -6.48
CA VAL A 588 15.58 20.62 -5.17
C VAL A 588 14.83 21.94 -5.11
N LEU A 589 14.90 22.72 -6.19
CA LEU A 589 14.28 24.03 -6.26
C LEU A 589 12.76 23.94 -6.13
N HIS A 590 12.09 23.05 -6.87
CA HIS A 590 10.64 22.95 -6.75
C HIS A 590 10.18 22.33 -5.42
N GLN A 591 10.96 21.43 -4.82
CA GLN A 591 10.65 20.90 -3.49
C GLN A 591 10.71 21.99 -2.42
N GLY A 592 11.67 22.90 -2.52
CA GLY A 592 11.78 24.04 -1.63
C GLY A 592 10.67 25.08 -1.86
N LEU A 593 10.45 25.47 -3.10
CA LEU A 593 9.43 26.46 -3.47
C LEU A 593 8.01 26.02 -3.11
N ARG A 594 7.74 24.71 -3.03
CA ARG A 594 6.48 24.16 -2.49
C ARG A 594 6.17 24.73 -1.09
N VAL A 595 7.17 24.91 -0.24
CA VAL A 595 6.98 25.40 1.14
C VAL A 595 6.57 26.87 1.14
N LEU A 596 7.27 27.69 0.35
CA LEU A 596 6.95 29.11 0.19
C LEU A 596 5.55 29.30 -0.40
N ASP A 597 5.22 28.55 -1.46
CA ASP A 597 3.90 28.64 -2.09
C ASP A 597 2.77 28.26 -1.14
N SER A 598 2.96 27.19 -0.36
CA SER A 598 1.93 26.71 0.56
C SER A 598 1.73 27.60 1.79
N CYS A 599 2.74 28.40 2.15
CA CYS A 599 2.66 29.43 3.19
C CYS A 599 2.29 30.81 2.65
N ASP A 600 2.13 30.95 1.33
CA ASP A 600 1.87 32.20 0.61
C ASP A 600 2.91 33.31 0.87
N ILE A 601 4.18 32.91 0.95
CA ILE A 601 5.31 33.83 1.12
C ILE A 601 5.81 34.30 -0.25
N ALA A 602 5.87 35.63 -0.43
CA ALA A 602 6.45 36.25 -1.61
C ALA A 602 7.98 36.21 -1.55
N PHE A 603 8.64 36.10 -2.71
CA PHE A 603 10.09 36.11 -2.82
C PHE A 603 10.54 36.73 -4.14
N ILE A 604 11.83 37.07 -4.23
CA ILE A 604 12.47 37.64 -5.41
C ILE A 604 13.27 36.53 -6.11
N GLU A 605 13.13 36.39 -7.43
CA GLU A 605 13.72 35.30 -8.21
C GLU A 605 15.24 35.22 -8.07
N GLU A 606 15.92 36.37 -8.09
CA GLU A 606 17.38 36.47 -7.98
C GLU A 606 17.91 36.00 -6.63
N HIS A 607 17.09 36.00 -5.59
CA HIS A 607 17.48 35.68 -4.22
C HIS A 607 17.26 34.21 -3.85
N ILE A 608 16.57 33.44 -4.69
CA ILE A 608 16.50 31.98 -4.55
C ILE A 608 17.80 31.35 -5.08
N THR A 609 18.86 31.51 -4.29
CA THR A 609 20.17 30.88 -4.50
C THR A 609 20.10 29.36 -4.28
N ALA A 610 21.15 28.62 -4.67
CA ALA A 610 21.25 27.20 -4.34
C ALA A 610 21.22 26.95 -2.82
N GLU A 611 21.81 27.85 -2.03
CA GLU A 611 21.80 27.81 -0.56
C GLU A 611 20.35 27.88 -0.02
N ALA A 612 19.55 28.81 -0.56
CA ALA A 612 18.15 29.00 -0.18
C ALA A 612 17.28 27.81 -0.61
N GLY A 613 17.43 27.36 -1.85
CA GLY A 613 16.64 26.25 -2.40
C GLY A 613 16.79 24.95 -1.58
N VAL A 614 18.00 24.64 -1.12
CA VAL A 614 18.25 23.46 -0.29
C VAL A 614 17.65 23.58 1.10
N LEU A 615 17.80 24.74 1.76
CA LEU A 615 17.20 24.95 3.08
C LEU A 615 15.68 24.78 3.02
N LEU A 616 15.05 25.37 1.99
CA LEU A 616 13.62 25.22 1.78
C LEU A 616 13.23 23.76 1.50
N ALA A 617 14.03 23.02 0.73
CA ALA A 617 13.79 21.60 0.49
C ALA A 617 13.96 20.75 1.77
N LEU A 618 14.89 21.13 2.65
CA LEU A 618 15.04 20.50 3.96
C LEU A 618 13.83 20.73 4.85
N ILE A 619 13.34 21.97 4.91
CA ILE A 619 12.11 22.31 5.63
C ILE A 619 10.93 21.52 5.03
N ALA A 620 10.87 21.39 3.70
CA ALA A 620 9.84 20.61 3.00
C ALA A 620 9.83 19.13 3.40
N GLN A 621 11.00 18.57 3.74
CA GLN A 621 11.13 17.21 4.23
C GLN A 621 10.71 17.07 5.70
N ASP A 622 11.02 18.06 6.56
CA ASP A 622 10.62 18.04 7.98
C ASP A 622 9.11 18.11 8.18
N ILE A 623 8.41 18.78 7.27
CA ILE A 623 6.95 18.88 7.33
C ILE A 623 6.23 17.66 6.73
N LYS A 624 6.95 16.70 6.12
CA LYS A 624 6.35 15.57 5.39
C LYS A 624 5.52 14.69 6.34
N GLY A 625 4.19 14.68 6.13
CA GLY A 625 3.21 13.97 6.97
C GLY A 625 2.43 14.87 7.94
N ASN A 626 2.99 16.02 8.34
CA ASN A 626 2.31 17.08 9.11
C ASN A 626 2.06 18.34 8.24
N GLU A 627 2.05 18.16 6.93
CA GLU A 627 2.01 19.22 5.93
C GLU A 627 0.79 20.12 6.19
N PHE A 628 1.06 21.38 6.56
CA PHE A 628 0.07 22.46 6.67
C PHE A 628 -0.96 22.34 7.79
N GLN A 629 -0.65 21.62 8.88
CA GLN A 629 -1.37 21.86 10.14
C GLN A 629 -1.23 23.33 10.54
N SER A 630 -2.33 23.95 11.00
CA SER A 630 -2.41 25.40 11.26
C SER A 630 -1.24 25.96 12.09
N PRO A 631 -0.77 25.30 13.17
CA PRO A 631 0.36 25.81 13.95
C PRO A 631 1.71 25.76 13.22
N VAL A 632 1.98 24.70 12.44
CA VAL A 632 3.21 24.59 11.63
C VAL A 632 3.20 25.64 10.52
N LYS A 633 2.05 25.86 9.87
CA LYS A 633 1.89 26.92 8.87
C LYS A 633 2.11 28.31 9.48
N LYS A 634 1.58 28.58 10.68
CA LYS A 634 1.80 29.84 11.41
C LYS A 634 3.26 30.04 11.78
N TYR A 635 3.94 28.99 12.24
CA TYR A 635 5.37 29.04 12.53
C TYR A 635 6.20 29.34 11.28
N LEU A 636 5.95 28.61 10.19
CA LEU A 636 6.61 28.84 8.90
C LEU A 636 6.33 30.25 8.35
N ALA A 637 5.12 30.78 8.53
CA ALA A 637 4.79 32.12 8.10
C ALA A 637 5.61 33.21 8.82
N THR A 638 6.12 32.94 10.03
CA THR A 638 7.02 33.86 10.75
C THR A 638 8.50 33.59 10.42
N LEU A 639 8.88 32.33 10.25
CA LEU A 639 10.27 31.93 10.00
C LEU A 639 10.74 32.23 8.57
N LEU A 640 9.90 31.93 7.56
CA LEU A 640 10.29 32.04 6.15
C LEU A 640 10.61 33.49 5.73
N PRO A 641 9.89 34.54 6.16
CA PRO A 641 10.30 35.93 5.90
C PRO A 641 11.70 36.25 6.41
N LEU A 642 12.04 35.86 7.65
CA LEU A 642 13.38 36.09 8.20
C LEU A 642 14.48 35.43 7.36
N LEU A 643 14.21 34.21 6.88
CA LEU A 643 15.13 33.51 5.98
C LEU A 643 15.25 34.21 4.63
N MET A 644 14.14 34.74 4.08
CA MET A 644 14.18 35.47 2.82
C MET A 644 14.97 36.78 2.98
N ASP A 645 14.77 37.54 4.06
CA ASP A 645 15.54 38.77 4.33
C ASP A 645 17.05 38.48 4.37
N TYR A 646 17.46 37.36 4.98
CA TYR A 646 18.85 36.92 4.97
C TYR A 646 19.37 36.58 3.56
N PHE A 647 18.61 35.82 2.77
CA PHE A 647 19.04 35.46 1.41
C PHE A 647 19.02 36.66 0.44
N ASN A 648 18.20 37.67 0.74
CA ASN A 648 18.20 38.96 0.04
C ASN A 648 19.39 39.84 0.44
N GLY A 649 20.16 39.47 1.47
CA GLY A 649 21.24 40.28 2.02
C GLY A 649 20.77 41.47 2.87
N GLU A 650 19.52 41.47 3.32
CA GLU A 650 18.92 42.51 4.16
C GLU A 650 19.26 42.32 5.65
N THR A 651 19.60 41.09 6.06
CA THR A 651 19.88 40.70 7.45
C THR A 651 21.17 39.89 7.54
N GLU A 652 21.99 40.10 8.58
CA GLU A 652 23.20 39.30 8.82
C GLU A 652 22.88 37.94 9.48
N LEU A 653 23.78 36.95 9.34
CA LEU A 653 23.60 35.62 9.91
C LEU A 653 23.42 35.62 11.44
N SER A 654 24.09 36.55 12.12
CA SER A 654 24.00 36.75 13.57
C SER A 654 22.59 37.19 13.99
N GLU A 655 22.02 38.16 13.29
CA GLU A 655 20.67 38.67 13.52
C GLU A 655 19.60 37.61 13.19
N LEU A 656 19.78 36.89 12.08
CA LEU A 656 18.91 35.77 11.71
C LEU A 656 18.90 34.69 12.79
N SER A 657 20.07 34.32 13.32
CA SER A 657 20.19 33.27 14.33
C SER A 657 19.43 33.65 15.60
N VAL A 658 19.57 34.91 16.06
CA VAL A 658 18.80 35.44 17.20
C VAL A 658 17.31 35.46 16.90
N GLY A 659 16.92 35.87 15.68
CA GLY A 659 15.52 35.87 15.24
C GLY A 659 14.90 34.47 15.27
N VAL A 660 15.61 33.46 14.77
CA VAL A 660 15.15 32.06 14.77
C VAL A 660 15.09 31.49 16.19
N GLU A 661 16.06 31.83 17.05
CA GLU A 661 16.11 31.37 18.44
C GLU A 661 14.99 31.94 19.30
N THR A 662 14.60 33.20 19.07
CA THR A 662 13.58 33.94 19.82
C THR A 662 12.14 33.66 19.36
N LEU A 663 11.94 32.88 18.29
CA LEU A 663 10.62 32.41 17.89
C LEU A 663 10.04 31.50 18.97
N ASP A 664 9.03 32.01 19.67
CA ASP A 664 8.40 31.37 20.82
C ASP A 664 7.27 30.42 20.37
N LEU A 665 7.36 29.15 20.79
CA LEU A 665 6.42 28.09 20.44
C LEU A 665 5.36 27.96 21.55
N ASN A 666 4.42 28.90 21.59
CA ASN A 666 3.37 28.94 22.63
C ASN A 666 2.24 27.89 22.44
N ASP A 667 2.53 26.69 21.94
CA ASP A 667 1.53 25.64 21.68
C ASP A 667 2.02 24.28 22.22
N GLU A 668 1.22 23.60 23.05
CA GLU A 668 1.64 22.41 23.84
C GLU A 668 1.43 21.05 23.13
N ASN A 669 1.30 21.01 21.79
CA ASN A 669 0.93 19.80 21.03
C ASN A 669 2.03 19.26 20.10
N ASP A 670 1.78 18.11 19.44
CA ASP A 670 2.68 17.46 18.45
C ASP A 670 3.21 18.38 17.33
N THR A 671 2.51 19.49 17.08
CA THR A 671 2.95 20.57 16.20
C THR A 671 4.19 21.30 16.71
N ALA A 672 4.38 21.39 18.02
CA ALA A 672 5.57 21.97 18.65
C ALA A 672 6.82 21.14 18.35
N LEU A 673 6.71 19.80 18.31
CA LEU A 673 7.83 18.94 17.95
C LEU A 673 8.24 19.12 16.48
N CYS A 674 7.27 19.29 15.58
CA CYS A 674 7.53 19.60 14.18
C CYS A 674 8.22 20.97 14.04
N CYS A 675 7.71 22.00 14.71
CA CYS A 675 8.31 23.33 14.70
C CYS A 675 9.71 23.35 15.31
N GLU A 676 9.95 22.62 16.40
CA GLU A 676 11.27 22.49 17.01
C GLU A 676 12.25 21.72 16.12
N THR A 677 11.76 20.72 15.38
CA THR A 677 12.55 20.02 14.36
C THR A 677 12.95 20.98 13.25
N ILE A 678 12.02 21.79 12.74
CA ILE A 678 12.30 22.82 11.72
C ILE A 678 13.32 23.83 12.26
N LYS A 679 13.11 24.35 13.48
CA LYS A 679 14.03 25.27 14.16
C LYS A 679 15.45 24.69 14.20
N THR A 680 15.56 23.45 14.67
CA THR A 680 16.83 22.72 14.76
C THR A 680 17.48 22.53 13.39
N THR A 681 16.71 22.15 12.36
CA THR A 681 17.20 22.01 10.99
C THR A 681 17.75 23.34 10.46
N VAL A 682 17.02 24.44 10.65
CA VAL A 682 17.45 25.77 10.19
C VAL A 682 18.74 26.20 10.89
N VAL A 683 18.79 26.14 12.23
CA VAL A 683 19.96 26.56 13.00
C VAL A 683 21.19 25.73 12.62
N ASN A 684 21.04 24.41 12.52
CA ASN A 684 22.14 23.53 12.14
C ASN A 684 22.64 23.80 10.73
N TYR A 685 21.73 24.07 9.78
CA TYR A 685 22.08 24.36 8.39
C TYR A 685 22.81 25.71 8.26
N LEU A 686 22.33 26.75 8.95
CA LEU A 686 22.98 28.05 9.00
C LEU A 686 24.40 27.96 9.60
N ARG A 687 24.56 27.18 10.67
CA ARG A 687 25.85 26.89 11.29
C ARG A 687 26.78 26.14 10.34
N MET A 688 26.27 25.16 9.59
CA MET A 688 27.03 24.45 8.56
C MET A 688 27.57 25.41 7.49
N ILE A 689 26.74 26.32 6.97
CA ILE A 689 27.16 27.29 5.96
C ILE A 689 28.25 28.21 6.51
N ALA A 690 28.08 28.72 7.73
CA ALA A 690 29.07 29.56 8.39
C ALA A 690 30.43 28.85 8.49
N GLU A 691 30.41 27.58 8.90
CA GLU A 691 31.61 26.77 9.07
C GLU A 691 32.24 26.35 7.73
N ALA A 692 31.43 26.07 6.71
CA ALA A 692 31.93 25.79 5.36
C ALA A 692 32.66 27.02 4.79
N LYS A 693 32.09 28.21 4.98
CA LYS A 693 32.68 29.49 4.58
C LYS A 693 33.95 29.78 5.37
N SER A 694 33.97 29.48 6.68
CA SER A 694 35.15 29.70 7.54
C SER A 694 36.37 28.85 7.15
N ILE A 695 36.15 27.61 6.68
CA ILE A 695 37.22 26.69 6.27
C ILE A 695 37.57 26.76 4.77
N GLY A 696 36.86 27.59 3.99
CA GLY A 696 37.06 27.74 2.55
C GLY A 696 36.69 26.50 1.73
N PHE A 697 35.60 25.80 2.09
CA PHE A 697 35.18 24.59 1.38
C PHE A 697 34.56 24.93 0.02
N LEU A 698 35.31 24.72 -1.06
CA LEU A 698 34.92 25.12 -2.42
C LEU A 698 33.81 24.27 -3.06
N ALA A 699 33.50 23.10 -2.50
CA ALA A 699 32.55 22.15 -3.08
C ALA A 699 31.11 22.24 -2.51
N LEU A 700 30.76 23.38 -1.91
CA LEU A 700 29.41 23.64 -1.36
C LEU A 700 28.30 23.38 -2.39
N GLU A 701 28.51 23.73 -3.66
CA GLU A 701 27.54 23.46 -4.74
C GLU A 701 27.23 21.97 -4.91
N THR A 702 28.22 21.09 -4.74
CA THR A 702 28.01 19.63 -4.80
C THR A 702 27.26 19.10 -3.58
N VAL A 703 27.47 19.72 -2.41
CA VAL A 703 26.74 19.40 -1.18
C VAL A 703 25.27 19.82 -1.32
N PHE A 704 25.03 21.00 -1.90
CA PHE A 704 23.70 21.53 -2.17
C PHE A 704 22.91 20.74 -3.23
N ALA A 705 23.56 19.89 -4.03
CA ALA A 705 22.85 19.00 -4.95
C ALA A 705 22.04 17.90 -4.22
N ALA A 706 22.35 17.62 -2.94
CA ALA A 706 21.74 16.53 -2.17
C ALA A 706 21.28 17.00 -0.76
N PRO A 707 20.00 17.37 -0.59
CA PRO A 707 19.49 17.88 0.69
C PRO A 707 19.76 16.95 1.89
N ALA A 708 19.62 15.64 1.70
CA ALA A 708 19.87 14.67 2.78
C ALA A 708 21.33 14.71 3.29
N THR A 709 22.29 14.97 2.38
CA THR A 709 23.69 15.20 2.71
C THR A 709 23.88 16.48 3.53
N CYS A 710 23.23 17.58 3.14
CA CYS A 710 23.27 18.84 3.90
C CYS A 710 22.75 18.68 5.32
N ARG A 711 21.60 18.02 5.48
CA ARG A 711 20.98 17.76 6.80
C ARG A 711 21.93 17.02 7.73
N PHE A 712 22.54 15.97 7.20
CA PHE A 712 23.47 15.14 7.95
C PHE A 712 24.69 15.94 8.39
N LEU A 713 25.30 16.67 7.44
CA LEU A 713 26.49 17.48 7.70
C LEU A 713 26.20 18.59 8.72
N ALA A 714 25.03 19.23 8.60
CA ALA A 714 24.56 20.24 9.53
C ALA A 714 24.43 19.72 10.96
N LYS A 715 23.80 18.56 11.15
CA LYS A 715 23.73 17.90 12.46
C LYS A 715 25.12 17.51 12.98
N ALA A 716 25.98 16.97 12.12
CA ALA A 716 27.33 16.54 12.50
C ALA A 716 28.20 17.69 13.02
N ILE A 717 28.14 18.84 12.35
CA ILE A 717 28.84 20.07 12.76
C ILE A 717 28.28 20.60 14.08
N SER A 718 26.96 20.55 14.26
CA SER A 718 26.32 20.99 15.51
C SER A 718 26.78 20.14 16.70
N LYS A 719 26.80 18.82 16.54
CA LYS A 719 27.31 17.87 17.54
C LYS A 719 28.80 18.04 17.83
N LEU A 720 29.60 18.35 16.81
CA LEU A 720 31.00 18.68 17.00
C LEU A 720 31.16 19.96 17.86
N ALA A 721 30.31 20.97 17.63
CA ALA A 721 30.30 22.22 18.39
C ALA A 721 29.89 22.03 19.86
N GLU A 722 28.83 21.26 20.14
CA GLU A 722 28.39 20.93 21.51
C GLU A 722 29.50 20.31 22.37
N HIS A 723 30.37 19.50 21.76
CA HIS A 723 31.50 18.87 22.43
C HIS A 723 32.74 19.78 22.55
N ASN A 724 32.81 20.87 21.78
CA ASN A 724 33.94 21.81 21.77
C ASN A 724 33.83 22.92 22.84
N ASP A 725 32.68 23.11 23.48
CA ASP A 725 32.47 24.09 24.57
C ASP A 725 33.24 23.77 25.87
N SER A 726 33.97 22.64 25.90
CA SER A 726 34.95 22.37 26.96
C SER A 726 36.26 23.10 26.66
N SER A 727 36.71 23.94 27.60
CA SER A 727 37.84 24.89 27.52
C SER A 727 39.23 24.34 27.13
N ALA A 728 39.35 23.09 26.67
CA ALA A 728 40.59 22.41 26.31
C ALA A 728 41.01 22.58 24.83
N LEU A 729 40.15 23.11 23.96
CA LEU A 729 40.35 23.11 22.50
C LEU A 729 40.90 24.42 21.90
N ASP A 730 41.02 25.48 22.69
CA ASP A 730 41.43 26.82 22.23
C ASP A 730 42.90 26.92 21.76
N HIS A 731 43.69 25.84 21.94
CA HIS A 731 45.13 25.84 21.65
C HIS A 731 45.53 25.21 20.31
N ASP A 732 44.61 24.69 19.49
CA ASP A 732 44.99 24.12 18.19
C ASP A 732 43.91 24.28 17.11
N LEU A 733 43.65 25.54 16.77
CA LEU A 733 42.69 25.97 15.75
C LEU A 733 42.82 25.17 14.45
N LYS A 734 44.06 24.83 14.06
CA LYS A 734 44.37 24.07 12.85
C LYS A 734 43.79 22.65 12.88
N LEU A 735 43.90 21.96 14.02
CA LEU A 735 43.38 20.60 14.18
C LEU A 735 41.85 20.56 14.10
N VAL A 736 41.18 21.55 14.70
CA VAL A 736 39.72 21.70 14.61
C VAL A 736 39.30 22.00 13.18
N THR A 737 40.02 22.89 12.48
CA THR A 737 39.79 23.17 11.06
C THR A 737 40.00 21.93 10.19
N ASP A 738 41.01 21.10 10.48
CA ASP A 738 41.29 19.88 9.71
C ASP A 738 40.23 18.81 9.96
N ILE A 739 39.74 18.64 11.20
CA ILE A 739 38.60 17.76 11.52
C ILE A 739 37.34 18.22 10.79
N LYS A 740 37.04 19.53 10.83
CA LYS A 740 35.92 20.11 10.07
C LYS A 740 36.09 19.82 8.57
N ARG A 741 37.26 20.07 7.99
CA ARG A 741 37.54 19.81 6.56
C ARG A 741 37.34 18.34 6.20
N GLN A 742 37.78 17.41 7.05
CA GLN A 742 37.57 15.99 6.83
C GLN A 742 36.09 15.60 6.93
N LEU A 743 35.36 16.15 7.91
CA LEU A 743 33.90 16.00 8.00
C LEU A 743 33.20 16.46 6.72
N PHE A 744 33.53 17.64 6.22
CA PHE A 744 33.01 18.15 4.96
C PHE A 744 33.37 17.23 3.78
N HIS A 745 34.61 16.72 3.69
CA HIS A 745 35.03 15.87 2.57
C HIS A 745 34.38 14.47 2.58
N GLU A 746 34.39 13.80 3.74
CA GLU A 746 33.89 12.43 3.92
C GLU A 746 32.37 12.36 3.72
N PHE A 747 31.65 13.30 4.35
CA PHE A 747 30.20 13.28 4.33
C PHE A 747 29.61 13.94 3.09
N ALA A 748 30.34 14.81 2.38
CA ALA A 748 29.92 15.30 1.06
C ALA A 748 29.96 14.22 -0.02
N SER A 749 30.85 13.23 0.09
CA SER A 749 31.04 12.19 -0.93
C SER A 749 30.18 10.92 -0.72
N GLY A 750 29.77 10.63 0.53
CA GLY A 750 29.21 9.32 0.90
C GLY A 750 27.70 9.22 1.11
N ALA A 751 26.94 10.30 1.02
CA ALA A 751 25.57 10.36 1.55
C ALA A 751 24.45 10.51 0.49
N ILE A 752 24.56 9.81 -0.64
CA ILE A 752 23.50 9.85 -1.67
C ILE A 752 22.25 9.00 -1.28
N ASP A 753 22.37 8.08 -0.32
CA ASP A 753 21.23 7.25 0.18
C ASP A 753 20.83 7.55 1.65
N ALA A 754 20.84 8.83 2.04
CA ALA A 754 20.68 9.27 3.44
C ALA A 754 19.22 9.26 3.97
N GLY A 755 18.58 8.09 3.96
CA GLY A 755 17.35 7.82 4.71
C GLY A 755 17.54 6.97 5.97
N ILE A 756 18.77 6.50 6.25
CA ILE A 756 19.01 5.32 7.12
C ILE A 756 19.70 5.66 8.46
N LEU A 757 20.19 6.88 8.67
CA LEU A 757 21.05 7.19 9.83
C LEU A 757 20.29 7.83 10.98
N ASP A 758 20.21 7.10 12.10
CA ASP A 758 19.68 7.63 13.36
C ASP A 758 20.70 8.55 14.08
N ASP A 759 20.22 9.35 15.03
CA ASP A 759 21.06 10.30 15.76
C ASP A 759 22.14 9.59 16.63
N VAL A 760 21.93 8.31 16.97
CA VAL A 760 22.90 7.51 17.73
C VAL A 760 24.12 7.17 16.87
N VAL A 761 23.92 6.86 15.59
CA VAL A 761 24.99 6.61 14.63
C VAL A 761 25.82 7.86 14.40
N LEU A 762 25.14 9.01 14.26
CA LEU A 762 25.80 10.29 14.08
C LEU A 762 26.65 10.69 15.30
N ASP A 763 26.09 10.62 16.51
CA ASP A 763 26.82 10.95 17.75
C ASP A 763 28.06 10.06 17.92
N ASN A 764 27.93 8.78 17.60
CA ASN A 764 29.06 7.86 17.68
C ASN A 764 30.11 8.14 16.59
N ALA A 765 29.71 8.55 15.38
CA ALA A 765 30.64 8.94 14.32
C ALA A 765 31.45 10.19 14.68
N VAL A 766 30.78 11.23 15.18
CA VAL A 766 31.42 12.47 15.62
C VAL A 766 32.37 12.18 16.79
N ARG A 767 31.94 11.39 17.77
CA ARG A 767 32.78 10.98 18.90
C ARG A 767 33.97 10.13 18.48
N ALA A 768 33.82 9.26 17.47
CA ALA A 768 34.92 8.48 16.90
C ALA A 768 35.96 9.36 16.22
N LEU A 769 35.54 10.35 15.44
CA LEU A 769 36.44 11.31 14.82
C LEU A 769 37.18 12.13 15.89
N GLN A 770 36.48 12.60 16.92
CA GLN A 770 37.11 13.27 18.06
C GLN A 770 38.12 12.36 18.76
N THR A 771 37.76 11.10 19.05
CA THR A 771 38.66 10.15 19.72
C THR A 771 39.89 9.82 18.86
N ALA A 772 39.71 9.70 17.54
CA ALA A 772 40.77 9.37 16.59
C ALA A 772 41.76 10.53 16.39
N TYR A 773 41.28 11.78 16.39
CA TYR A 773 42.09 12.96 16.06
C TYR A 773 42.48 13.82 17.28
N LEU A 774 41.62 13.97 18.28
CA LEU A 774 41.84 14.81 19.47
C LEU A 774 42.44 14.00 20.63
N ASP A 775 41.86 12.86 20.98
CA ASP A 775 42.27 12.09 22.18
C ASP A 775 43.60 11.32 21.98
N ASN A 776 44.02 11.13 20.73
CA ASN A 776 45.24 10.39 20.36
C ASN A 776 46.29 11.26 19.65
N ARG A 777 46.42 12.52 20.09
CA ARG A 777 47.35 13.55 19.56
C ARG A 777 48.79 13.05 19.31
N GLU A 778 49.32 12.17 20.15
CA GLU A 778 50.68 11.63 20.03
C GLU A 778 50.81 10.55 18.95
N ALA A 779 49.76 9.75 18.70
CA ALA A 779 49.78 8.67 17.70
C ALA A 779 49.67 9.21 16.26
N ALA A 780 48.94 10.32 16.07
CA ALA A 780 48.83 11.03 14.80
C ALA A 780 50.18 11.62 14.33
N LYS A 781 51.06 12.02 15.27
CA LYS A 781 52.42 12.48 14.97
C LYS A 781 53.38 11.35 14.53
N HIS A 782 53.06 10.09 14.81
CA HIS A 782 53.99 8.95 14.64
C HIS A 782 53.56 7.92 13.57
N GLN A 783 52.58 8.21 12.71
CA GLN A 783 52.11 7.30 11.66
C GLN A 783 51.78 5.87 12.16
N THR A 784 51.27 5.75 13.39
CA THR A 784 50.95 4.43 13.95
C THR A 784 49.72 3.85 13.23
N PRO A 785 49.71 2.58 12.80
CA PRO A 785 48.58 2.00 12.08
C PRO A 785 47.28 2.13 12.88
N TYR A 786 46.25 2.77 12.31
CA TYR A 786 44.94 3.01 12.93
C TYR A 786 44.29 1.74 13.51
N PHE A 787 44.63 0.57 12.97
CA PHE A 787 44.23 -0.72 13.52
C PHE A 787 44.60 -0.88 15.00
N ARG A 788 45.78 -0.41 15.43
CA ARG A 788 46.20 -0.56 16.82
C ARG A 788 45.36 0.31 17.77
N ILE A 789 44.97 1.50 17.31
CA ILE A 789 44.08 2.43 18.04
C ILE A 789 42.66 1.88 18.09
N PHE A 790 42.17 1.29 16.99
CA PHE A 790 40.87 0.62 16.91
C PHE A 790 40.74 -0.53 17.94
N VAL A 791 41.78 -1.35 18.11
CA VAL A 791 41.75 -2.49 19.04
C VAL A 791 41.81 -2.03 20.51
N THR A 792 42.38 -0.86 20.79
CA THR A 792 42.53 -0.35 22.17
C THR A 792 41.43 0.61 22.61
N SER A 793 40.76 1.28 21.67
CA SER A 793 39.68 2.22 21.98
C SER A 793 38.31 1.56 21.75
N GLN A 794 37.67 1.16 22.85
CA GLN A 794 36.32 0.59 22.84
C GLN A 794 35.28 1.54 22.22
N ALA A 795 35.45 2.85 22.42
CA ALA A 795 34.57 3.87 21.84
C ALA A 795 34.70 3.95 20.32
N LEU A 796 35.94 3.96 19.81
CA LEU A 796 36.23 3.96 18.37
C LEU A 796 35.73 2.68 17.70
N ALA A 797 35.96 1.52 18.31
CA ALA A 797 35.50 0.23 17.79
C ALA A 797 33.97 0.13 17.71
N SER A 798 33.27 0.62 18.72
CA SER A 798 31.80 0.59 18.78
C SER A 798 31.17 1.51 17.72
N ALA A 799 31.70 2.73 17.58
CA ALA A 799 31.21 3.70 16.60
C ALA A 799 31.43 3.25 15.15
N VAL A 800 32.60 2.67 14.89
CA VAL A 800 32.97 2.15 13.58
C VAL A 800 32.12 0.92 13.18
N LEU A 801 31.82 0.03 14.13
CA LEU A 801 30.87 -1.08 13.91
C LEU A 801 29.46 -0.55 13.62
N LEU A 802 29.04 0.48 14.33
CA LEU A 802 27.72 1.09 14.16
C LEU A 802 27.57 1.78 12.80
N LEU A 803 28.60 2.52 12.36
CA LEU A 803 28.66 3.12 11.02
C LEU A 803 28.62 2.07 9.90
N SER A 804 29.34 0.96 10.07
CA SER A 804 29.31 -0.17 9.12
C SER A 804 27.94 -0.86 9.06
N GLN A 805 27.22 -0.92 10.19
CA GLN A 805 25.89 -1.52 10.25
C GLN A 805 24.83 -0.72 9.48
N HIS A 806 25.06 0.57 9.25
CA HIS A 806 24.10 1.48 8.61
C HIS A 806 24.45 1.82 7.16
N GLY A 807 25.32 1.01 6.52
CA GLY A 807 25.63 1.15 5.08
C GLY A 807 26.46 2.38 4.70
N LEU A 808 26.83 3.24 5.66
CA LEU A 808 27.80 4.30 5.43
C LEU A 808 29.16 3.72 5.08
N SER A 809 29.85 4.40 4.17
CA SER A 809 31.24 4.08 3.84
C SER A 809 32.10 4.30 5.08
N THR A 810 32.25 3.25 5.88
CA THR A 810 33.35 3.14 6.81
C THR A 810 34.66 2.97 6.04
N ARG A 811 34.68 2.95 4.69
CA ARG A 811 35.88 2.65 3.93
C ARG A 811 37.04 3.59 4.22
N GLU A 812 36.86 4.88 4.48
CA GLU A 812 38.04 5.72 4.83
C GLU A 812 38.42 5.60 6.33
N LEU A 813 37.44 5.24 7.19
CA LEU A 813 37.62 4.94 8.62
C LEU A 813 38.11 3.49 8.93
N LEU A 814 37.90 2.54 8.00
CA LEU A 814 38.05 1.09 8.15
C LEU A 814 38.59 0.34 6.93
N GLN A 815 38.68 0.90 5.72
CA GLN A 815 39.21 0.09 4.62
C GLN A 815 40.62 -0.35 4.98
N ARG A 816 40.70 -1.67 5.16
CA ARG A 816 40.32 -2.56 4.05
C ARG A 816 39.33 -3.68 4.41
N ASP A 817 38.09 -3.58 3.86
CA ASP A 817 37.05 -4.58 3.48
C ASP A 817 36.59 -5.67 4.48
N ALA A 818 35.28 -5.92 4.68
CA ALA A 818 34.79 -6.98 5.62
C ALA A 818 33.84 -8.06 5.04
N GLU A 819 32.82 -7.74 4.23
CA GLU A 819 31.83 -8.78 3.85
C GLU A 819 32.27 -9.68 2.71
N SER A 820 32.80 -9.11 1.63
CA SER A 820 33.42 -9.90 0.58
C SER A 820 34.77 -10.49 1.03
N GLN A 821 35.42 -9.92 2.06
CA GLN A 821 36.52 -10.60 2.75
C GLN A 821 36.02 -11.81 3.54
N ARG A 822 34.87 -11.78 4.22
CA ARG A 822 34.31 -12.99 4.85
C ARG A 822 33.98 -14.07 3.83
N GLN A 823 33.34 -13.73 2.73
CA GLN A 823 33.03 -14.69 1.66
C GLN A 823 34.30 -15.16 0.92
N GLY A 824 35.28 -14.27 0.74
CA GLY A 824 36.60 -14.56 0.19
C GLY A 824 37.44 -15.45 1.11
N LEU A 825 37.41 -15.23 2.42
CA LEU A 825 38.07 -16.05 3.44
C LEU A 825 37.40 -17.41 3.57
N GLN A 826 36.08 -17.48 3.50
CA GLN A 826 35.35 -18.76 3.46
C GLN A 826 35.66 -19.54 2.18
N ALA A 827 35.80 -18.85 1.04
CA ALA A 827 36.24 -19.45 -0.21
C ALA A 827 37.71 -19.90 -0.17
N ILE A 828 38.60 -19.14 0.46
CA ILE A 828 39.98 -19.55 0.74
C ILE A 828 40.01 -20.78 1.65
N GLN A 829 39.14 -20.85 2.66
CA GLN A 829 39.03 -22.03 3.50
C GLN A 829 38.57 -23.25 2.70
N TYR A 830 37.61 -23.09 1.79
CA TYR A 830 37.18 -24.17 0.90
C TYR A 830 38.29 -24.62 -0.05
N LEU A 831 39.07 -23.67 -0.58
CA LEU A 831 40.24 -23.96 -1.42
C LEU A 831 41.31 -24.73 -0.64
N LYS A 832 41.58 -24.34 0.62
CA LYS A 832 42.49 -25.07 1.52
C LYS A 832 41.99 -26.47 1.85
N ASP A 833 40.70 -26.62 2.14
CA ASP A 833 40.07 -27.93 2.43
C ASP A 833 40.16 -28.89 1.23
N MET A 834 40.22 -28.35 0.01
CA MET A 834 40.36 -29.10 -1.26
C MET A 834 41.83 -29.27 -1.71
N ALA A 835 42.80 -28.76 -0.93
CA ALA A 835 44.22 -28.70 -1.31
C ALA A 835 44.46 -27.99 -2.66
N GLN A 836 43.76 -26.88 -2.90
CA GLN A 836 43.85 -26.06 -4.12
C GLN A 836 44.11 -24.60 -3.73
N ASP A 837 45.33 -24.27 -3.29
CA ASP A 837 45.73 -22.96 -2.79
C ASP A 837 46.57 -22.13 -3.78
N ASN A 838 46.43 -22.42 -5.08
CA ASN A 838 47.11 -21.66 -6.12
C ASN A 838 46.75 -20.15 -6.03
N GLU A 839 47.75 -19.30 -6.20
CA GLU A 839 47.66 -17.84 -6.16
C GLU A 839 46.53 -17.31 -7.06
N ASP A 840 46.39 -17.86 -8.26
CA ASP A 840 45.34 -17.45 -9.20
C ASP A 840 43.92 -17.74 -8.68
N THR A 841 43.72 -18.90 -8.04
CA THR A 841 42.41 -19.29 -7.47
C THR A 841 42.09 -18.52 -6.20
N VAL A 842 43.10 -18.24 -5.37
CA VAL A 842 42.95 -17.41 -4.17
C VAL A 842 42.64 -15.96 -4.54
N ARG A 843 43.36 -15.41 -5.53
CA ARG A 843 43.12 -14.07 -6.06
C ARG A 843 41.70 -13.95 -6.63
N LEU A 844 41.25 -14.96 -7.39
CA LEU A 844 39.90 -14.98 -7.93
C LEU A 844 38.83 -15.11 -6.82
N ALA A 845 39.06 -15.92 -5.80
CA ALA A 845 38.16 -16.05 -4.66
C ALA A 845 38.01 -14.74 -3.85
N LEU A 846 39.09 -13.95 -3.78
CA LEU A 846 39.12 -12.63 -3.13
C LEU A 846 38.64 -11.49 -4.03
N ALA A 847 38.49 -11.73 -5.34
CA ALA A 847 38.06 -10.69 -6.26
C ALA A 847 36.64 -10.22 -5.93
N MET A 848 36.45 -8.90 -5.92
CA MET A 848 35.18 -8.26 -5.55
C MET A 848 34.25 -8.08 -6.75
N ASP A 849 34.67 -8.54 -7.92
CA ASP A 849 33.96 -8.42 -9.18
C ASP A 849 33.02 -9.62 -9.43
N ASP A 850 32.27 -9.56 -10.54
CA ASP A 850 31.38 -10.63 -10.97
C ASP A 850 32.09 -11.98 -11.13
N LYS A 851 33.39 -11.97 -11.47
CA LYS A 851 34.17 -13.19 -11.64
C LYS A 851 34.44 -13.84 -10.29
N GLY A 852 34.78 -13.04 -9.27
CA GLY A 852 34.92 -13.52 -7.91
C GLY A 852 33.59 -14.02 -7.32
N HIS A 853 32.48 -13.32 -7.56
CA HIS A 853 31.14 -13.79 -7.16
C HIS A 853 30.83 -15.18 -7.74
N ASP A 854 30.93 -15.32 -9.07
CA ASP A 854 30.60 -16.56 -9.77
C ASP A 854 31.50 -17.71 -9.31
N PHE A 855 32.79 -17.42 -9.10
CA PHE A 855 33.75 -18.40 -8.61
C PHE A 855 33.42 -18.88 -7.20
N ARG A 856 33.13 -17.96 -6.27
CA ARG A 856 32.73 -18.33 -4.88
C ARG A 856 31.47 -19.19 -4.85
N ARG A 857 30.48 -18.89 -5.70
CA ARG A 857 29.26 -19.70 -5.80
C ARG A 857 29.52 -21.07 -6.42
N MET A 858 30.35 -21.15 -7.45
CA MET A 858 30.79 -22.44 -8.01
C MET A 858 31.54 -23.30 -6.99
N LEU A 859 32.40 -22.71 -6.14
CA LEU A 859 33.10 -23.44 -5.09
C LEU A 859 32.15 -24.14 -4.11
N SER A 860 31.00 -23.52 -3.82
CA SER A 860 29.98 -24.13 -2.97
C SER A 860 29.33 -25.37 -3.58
N PHE A 861 29.17 -25.40 -4.91
CA PHE A 861 28.72 -26.57 -5.66
C PHE A 861 29.82 -27.63 -5.72
N ILE A 862 31.05 -27.24 -6.07
CA ILE A 862 32.20 -28.12 -6.23
C ILE A 862 32.51 -28.87 -4.92
N LYS A 863 32.37 -28.21 -3.77
CA LYS A 863 32.56 -28.84 -2.44
C LYS A 863 31.73 -30.10 -2.23
N ARG A 864 30.63 -30.27 -2.95
CA ARG A 864 29.71 -31.41 -2.83
C ARG A 864 30.06 -32.56 -3.77
N LEU A 865 30.98 -32.36 -4.70
CA LEU A 865 31.47 -33.42 -5.59
C LEU A 865 32.36 -34.39 -4.80
N PRO A 866 32.51 -35.64 -5.26
CA PRO A 866 33.48 -36.57 -4.67
C PRO A 866 34.88 -35.94 -4.68
N LYS A 867 35.64 -36.10 -3.59
CA LYS A 867 36.97 -35.47 -3.40
C LYS A 867 37.92 -35.67 -4.59
N ALA A 868 37.85 -36.84 -5.23
CA ALA A 868 38.65 -37.18 -6.40
C ALA A 868 38.47 -36.22 -7.60
N HIS A 869 37.37 -35.47 -7.67
CA HIS A 869 37.05 -34.59 -8.81
C HIS A 869 37.05 -33.10 -8.46
N GLN A 870 37.28 -32.74 -7.19
CA GLN A 870 37.17 -31.35 -6.72
C GLN A 870 38.28 -30.47 -7.31
N ALA A 871 39.52 -30.96 -7.40
CA ALA A 871 40.65 -30.23 -7.95
C ALA A 871 40.44 -29.85 -9.43
N ASP A 872 40.08 -30.82 -10.26
CA ASP A 872 39.80 -30.59 -11.69
C ASP A 872 38.64 -29.60 -11.88
N ALA A 873 37.60 -29.72 -11.06
CA ALA A 873 36.44 -28.83 -11.11
C ALA A 873 36.77 -27.38 -10.70
N VAL A 874 37.64 -27.17 -9.69
CA VAL A 874 38.14 -25.84 -9.31
C VAL A 874 38.95 -25.23 -10.45
N HIS A 875 39.83 -26.00 -11.07
CA HIS A 875 40.63 -25.55 -12.20
C HIS A 875 39.75 -25.15 -13.41
N TRP A 876 38.75 -25.96 -13.75
CA TRP A 876 37.79 -25.59 -14.80
C TRP A 876 37.02 -24.33 -14.42
N ALA A 877 36.50 -24.21 -13.20
CA ALA A 877 35.77 -23.01 -12.77
C ALA A 877 36.64 -21.76 -12.88
N CYS A 878 37.90 -21.81 -12.40
CA CYS A 878 38.83 -20.69 -12.49
C CYS A 878 39.10 -20.29 -13.95
N SER A 879 39.50 -21.24 -14.79
CA SER A 879 39.85 -20.98 -16.19
C SER A 879 38.66 -20.43 -17.01
N PHE A 880 37.49 -21.04 -16.87
CA PHE A 880 36.31 -20.70 -17.67
C PHE A 880 35.60 -19.44 -17.18
N ILE A 881 35.60 -19.14 -15.88
CA ILE A 881 35.01 -17.90 -15.35
C ILE A 881 35.91 -16.70 -15.70
N VAL A 882 37.23 -16.82 -15.52
CA VAL A 882 38.17 -15.73 -15.83
C VAL A 882 38.11 -15.33 -17.30
N THR A 883 38.06 -16.34 -18.19
CA THR A 883 38.04 -16.13 -19.64
C THR A 883 36.65 -15.86 -20.20
N ARG A 884 35.58 -15.98 -19.39
CA ARG A 884 34.18 -15.92 -19.83
C ARG A 884 33.87 -16.79 -21.06
N LYS A 885 34.62 -17.89 -21.24
CA LYS A 885 34.46 -18.78 -22.39
C LYS A 885 33.07 -19.43 -22.34
N THR A 886 32.30 -19.24 -23.41
CA THR A 886 31.05 -19.95 -23.64
C THR A 886 31.32 -21.15 -24.54
N CYS A 887 31.32 -22.35 -23.98
CA CYS A 887 31.39 -23.56 -24.78
C CYS A 887 30.02 -23.90 -25.38
N GLY A 888 30.01 -24.67 -26.47
CA GLY A 888 28.76 -25.30 -26.90
C GLY A 888 28.32 -26.32 -25.86
N LEU A 889 27.08 -26.25 -25.36
CA LEU A 889 26.47 -27.18 -24.38
C LEU A 889 26.61 -28.68 -24.71
N LEU A 890 27.02 -29.00 -25.94
CA LEU A 890 27.15 -30.37 -26.47
C LEU A 890 28.54 -30.66 -27.07
N LYS A 891 29.50 -29.74 -27.00
CA LYS A 891 30.88 -30.04 -27.35
C LYS A 891 31.53 -30.62 -26.10
N VAL A 892 31.49 -31.95 -25.98
CA VAL A 892 32.31 -32.67 -25.00
C VAL A 892 33.75 -32.27 -25.30
N MET A 893 34.38 -31.55 -24.37
CA MET A 893 35.82 -31.35 -24.46
C MET A 893 36.47 -32.73 -24.25
N ASN A 894 37.48 -33.09 -25.03
CA ASN A 894 38.23 -34.31 -24.79
C ASN A 894 38.93 -34.15 -23.43
N PHE A 895 38.47 -34.88 -22.41
CA PHE A 895 39.13 -34.97 -21.11
C PHE A 895 40.10 -36.16 -21.14
N ASP A 896 41.10 -36.13 -20.25
CA ASP A 896 41.94 -37.31 -20.00
C ASP A 896 41.08 -38.50 -19.54
N ASP A 897 41.52 -39.72 -19.87
CA ASP A 897 40.81 -40.99 -19.58
C ASP A 897 40.53 -41.23 -18.07
N SER A 898 41.10 -40.41 -17.18
CA SER A 898 40.95 -40.51 -15.72
C SER A 898 39.76 -39.73 -15.12
N THR A 899 39.07 -38.89 -15.89
CA THR A 899 38.00 -38.03 -15.36
C THR A 899 36.63 -38.64 -15.60
N ASP A 900 35.78 -38.74 -14.56
CA ASP A 900 34.39 -39.18 -14.73
C ASP A 900 33.64 -38.24 -15.69
N PRO A 901 33.23 -38.73 -16.88
CA PRO A 901 32.65 -37.89 -17.92
C PRO A 901 31.30 -37.30 -17.50
N VAL A 902 30.61 -37.90 -16.52
CA VAL A 902 29.32 -37.41 -16.02
C VAL A 902 29.53 -36.16 -15.17
N ILE A 903 30.49 -36.21 -14.25
CA ILE A 903 30.80 -35.08 -13.34
C ILE A 903 31.40 -33.91 -14.12
N ALA A 904 32.35 -34.20 -15.02
CA ALA A 904 32.92 -33.17 -15.89
C ALA A 904 31.83 -32.46 -16.70
N ARG A 905 30.90 -33.23 -17.27
CA ARG A 905 29.76 -32.69 -18.01
C ARG A 905 28.87 -31.83 -17.14
N GLU A 906 28.57 -32.22 -15.91
CA GLU A 906 27.73 -31.43 -15.02
C GLU A 906 28.37 -30.09 -14.65
N VAL A 907 29.63 -30.10 -14.20
CA VAL A 907 30.37 -28.90 -13.80
C VAL A 907 30.46 -27.90 -14.96
N LEU A 908 30.86 -28.37 -16.14
CA LEU A 908 31.02 -27.51 -17.30
C LEU A 908 29.69 -27.02 -17.88
N THR A 909 28.64 -27.82 -17.75
CA THR A 909 27.28 -27.38 -18.10
C THR A 909 26.89 -26.20 -17.24
N ARG A 910 27.06 -26.28 -15.92
CA ARG A 910 26.76 -25.17 -15.00
C ARG A 910 27.63 -23.94 -15.26
N ILE A 911 28.94 -24.10 -15.43
CA ILE A 911 29.85 -22.98 -15.76
C ILE A 911 29.46 -22.33 -17.09
N SER A 912 29.15 -23.12 -18.12
CA SER A 912 28.72 -22.58 -19.41
C SER A 912 27.40 -21.82 -19.30
N LEU A 913 26.47 -22.26 -18.45
CA LEU A 913 25.23 -21.54 -18.22
C LEU A 913 25.48 -20.24 -17.47
N VAL A 914 26.30 -20.24 -16.42
CA VAL A 914 26.71 -19.01 -15.70
C VAL A 914 27.29 -17.98 -16.66
N ASN A 915 28.26 -18.37 -17.50
CA ASN A 915 28.84 -17.46 -18.49
C ASN A 915 27.82 -16.99 -19.53
N ARG A 916 26.87 -17.83 -19.94
CA ARG A 916 25.81 -17.42 -20.88
C ARG A 916 24.85 -16.43 -20.25
N LEU A 917 24.45 -16.63 -19.00
CA LEU A 917 23.59 -15.71 -18.26
C LEU A 917 24.27 -14.34 -18.12
N ARG A 918 25.59 -14.30 -17.85
CA ARG A 918 26.37 -13.05 -17.82
C ARG A 918 26.41 -12.32 -19.17
N VAL A 919 26.47 -13.05 -20.29
CA VAL A 919 26.46 -12.46 -21.65
C VAL A 919 25.06 -11.97 -22.06
N LEU A 920 24.00 -12.52 -21.47
CA LEU A 920 22.62 -12.13 -21.74
C LEU A 920 22.19 -10.84 -21.05
N ASP A 921 23.00 -10.32 -20.13
CA ASP A 921 22.77 -9.04 -19.45
C ASP A 921 21.39 -9.00 -18.76
N LEU A 922 21.16 -9.93 -17.83
CA LEU A 922 19.91 -10.02 -17.07
C LEU A 922 19.87 -8.96 -15.96
N ASP A 923 18.69 -8.40 -15.70
CA ASP A 923 18.49 -7.27 -14.77
C ASP A 923 18.81 -7.61 -13.30
N ASN A 924 19.09 -8.88 -12.98
CA ASN A 924 19.61 -9.37 -11.70
C ASN A 924 20.36 -10.71 -11.87
N ALA A 925 21.44 -10.70 -12.68
CA ALA A 925 22.16 -11.92 -13.04
C ALA A 925 22.66 -12.75 -11.83
N ASN A 926 23.08 -12.09 -10.74
CA ASN A 926 23.58 -12.76 -9.52
C ASN A 926 22.54 -13.70 -8.90
N GLU A 927 21.27 -13.27 -8.79
CA GLU A 927 20.21 -14.09 -8.19
C GLU A 927 19.88 -15.33 -9.03
N MET A 928 19.84 -15.17 -10.36
CA MET A 928 19.59 -16.28 -11.27
C MET A 928 20.74 -17.28 -11.26
N ILE A 929 21.99 -16.80 -11.16
CA ILE A 929 23.19 -17.64 -10.98
C ILE A 929 23.14 -18.37 -9.64
N ASP A 930 22.75 -17.70 -8.56
CA ASP A 930 22.60 -18.30 -7.24
C ASP A 930 21.53 -19.39 -7.24
N LEU A 931 20.37 -19.15 -7.87
CA LEU A 931 19.32 -20.15 -8.05
C LEU A 931 19.79 -21.34 -8.89
N LEU A 932 20.45 -21.10 -10.01
CA LEU A 932 21.02 -22.14 -10.90
C LEU A 932 22.04 -23.03 -10.18
N LEU A 933 22.87 -22.44 -9.30
CA LEU A 933 23.91 -23.14 -8.56
C LEU A 933 23.42 -23.69 -7.21
N SER A 934 22.20 -23.34 -6.80
CA SER A 934 21.55 -23.91 -5.62
C SER A 934 21.18 -25.38 -5.85
N ASN A 935 21.13 -26.17 -4.76
CA ASN A 935 20.70 -27.58 -4.81
C ASN A 935 19.26 -27.77 -4.31
N THR A 936 18.45 -26.71 -4.37
CA THR A 936 17.05 -26.76 -3.97
C THR A 936 16.21 -27.43 -5.07
N ALA A 937 14.96 -27.81 -4.77
CA ALA A 937 14.04 -28.30 -5.79
C ALA A 937 13.81 -27.25 -6.89
N GLN A 938 13.74 -25.97 -6.50
CA GLN A 938 13.64 -24.83 -7.42
C GLN A 938 14.90 -24.67 -8.28
N GLY A 939 16.09 -24.80 -7.71
CA GLY A 939 17.35 -24.71 -8.47
C GLY A 939 17.47 -25.80 -9.53
N ARG A 940 17.04 -27.04 -9.22
CA ARG A 940 16.99 -28.14 -10.19
C ARG A 940 15.99 -27.89 -11.32
N PHE A 941 14.79 -27.40 -10.99
CA PHE A 941 13.80 -27.00 -11.98
C PHE A 941 14.34 -25.91 -12.94
N VAL A 942 14.97 -24.87 -12.39
CA VAL A 942 15.56 -23.78 -13.17
C VAL A 942 16.65 -24.29 -14.10
N LEU A 943 17.54 -25.17 -13.60
CA LEU A 943 18.59 -25.80 -14.39
C LEU A 943 18.00 -26.58 -15.57
N ASP A 944 17.02 -27.46 -15.33
CA ASP A 944 16.40 -28.29 -16.37
C ASP A 944 15.67 -27.46 -17.42
N LEU A 945 14.98 -26.40 -17.00
CA LEU A 945 14.27 -25.50 -17.88
C LEU A 945 15.22 -24.70 -18.78
N ILE A 946 16.26 -24.10 -18.20
CA ILE A 946 17.28 -23.34 -18.95
C ILE A 946 17.99 -24.25 -19.95
N LEU A 947 18.33 -25.48 -19.55
CA LEU A 947 18.97 -26.46 -20.45
C LEU A 947 18.10 -26.80 -21.64
N ARG A 948 16.80 -26.98 -21.43
CA ARG A 948 15.84 -27.24 -22.51
C ARG A 948 15.78 -26.06 -23.49
N ILE A 949 15.65 -24.84 -22.97
CA ILE A 949 15.60 -23.61 -23.77
C ILE A 949 16.88 -23.46 -24.60
N GLU A 950 18.05 -23.59 -23.97
CA GLU A 950 19.33 -23.45 -24.67
C GLU A 950 19.55 -24.52 -25.75
N LYS A 951 19.11 -25.76 -25.49
CA LYS A 951 19.20 -26.86 -26.45
C LYS A 951 18.38 -26.57 -27.72
N GLU A 952 17.13 -26.15 -27.56
CA GLU A 952 16.24 -25.85 -28.68
C GLU A 952 16.70 -24.61 -29.46
N CYS A 953 17.08 -23.54 -28.76
CA CYS A 953 17.67 -22.34 -29.38
C CYS A 953 18.96 -22.67 -30.15
N GLN A 954 19.82 -23.53 -29.61
CA GLN A 954 21.02 -23.97 -30.31
C GLN A 954 20.69 -24.82 -31.55
N ALA A 955 19.69 -25.69 -31.49
CA ALA A 955 19.24 -26.46 -32.64
C ALA A 955 18.71 -25.56 -33.77
N MET A 956 17.90 -24.55 -33.42
CA MET A 956 17.41 -23.55 -34.37
C MET A 956 18.55 -22.77 -35.03
N ARG A 957 19.50 -22.26 -34.24
CA ARG A 957 20.68 -21.54 -34.76
C ARG A 957 21.52 -22.39 -35.70
N ARG A 958 21.80 -23.65 -35.35
CA ARG A 958 22.59 -24.57 -36.20
C ARG A 958 21.90 -24.81 -37.54
N ARG A 959 20.59 -25.08 -37.51
CA ARG A 959 19.80 -25.30 -38.71
C ARG A 959 19.77 -24.05 -39.59
N LEU A 960 19.45 -22.89 -39.03
CA LEU A 960 19.38 -21.63 -39.79
C LEU A 960 20.75 -21.24 -40.36
N ARG A 961 21.84 -21.40 -39.61
CA ARG A 961 23.18 -21.10 -40.11
C ARG A 961 23.57 -21.97 -41.30
N LYS A 962 23.12 -23.23 -41.34
CA LYS A 962 23.38 -24.17 -42.44
C LYS A 962 22.43 -23.93 -43.62
N ASP A 963 21.13 -23.90 -43.34
CA ASP A 963 20.09 -23.99 -44.36
C ASP A 963 19.60 -22.61 -44.79
N ALA A 964 19.69 -21.60 -43.92
CA ALA A 964 19.21 -20.24 -44.21
C ALA A 964 20.02 -19.07 -43.63
N PRO A 965 21.25 -18.79 -44.13
CA PRO A 965 22.15 -17.79 -43.54
C PRO A 965 21.56 -16.37 -43.41
N LEU A 966 20.91 -15.85 -44.45
CA LEU A 966 20.27 -14.51 -44.38
C LEU A 966 19.18 -14.42 -43.29
N LYS A 967 18.47 -15.53 -43.05
CA LYS A 967 17.47 -15.62 -41.99
C LYS A 967 18.13 -15.79 -40.62
N TYR A 968 19.32 -16.42 -40.58
CA TYR A 968 20.11 -16.55 -39.36
C TYR A 968 20.52 -15.17 -38.83
N ASP A 969 20.99 -14.26 -39.69
CA ASP A 969 21.44 -12.93 -39.27
C ASP A 969 20.30 -12.12 -38.62
N GLY A 970 19.09 -12.17 -39.18
CA GLY A 970 17.90 -11.56 -38.58
C GLY A 970 17.35 -12.31 -37.36
N PHE A 971 17.76 -13.56 -37.11
CA PHE A 971 17.24 -14.41 -36.04
C PHE A 971 18.06 -14.30 -34.74
N VAL A 972 19.37 -13.97 -34.84
CA VAL A 972 20.29 -13.96 -33.68
C VAL A 972 19.82 -13.02 -32.57
N GLU A 973 19.49 -11.76 -32.90
CA GLU A 973 19.13 -10.78 -31.87
C GLU A 973 17.74 -11.02 -31.27
N PRO A 974 16.66 -11.29 -32.05
CA PRO A 974 15.37 -11.68 -31.48
C PRO A 974 15.44 -12.94 -30.61
N GLU A 975 16.30 -13.90 -30.95
CA GLU A 975 16.52 -15.11 -30.14
C GLU A 975 17.24 -14.81 -28.83
N ARG A 976 18.21 -13.88 -28.86
CA ARG A 976 18.90 -13.39 -27.65
C ARG A 976 17.91 -12.71 -26.71
N LEU A 977 17.07 -11.81 -27.24
CA LEU A 977 16.03 -11.11 -26.47
C LEU A 977 14.98 -12.08 -25.91
N TYR A 978 14.56 -13.07 -26.70
CA TYR A 978 13.66 -14.12 -26.24
C TYR A 978 14.24 -14.86 -25.02
N ARG A 979 15.50 -15.31 -25.08
CA ARG A 979 16.14 -15.97 -23.92
C ARG A 979 16.23 -15.06 -22.70
N ARG A 980 16.67 -13.80 -22.88
CA ARG A 980 16.75 -12.81 -21.79
C ARG A 980 15.40 -12.67 -21.09
N ASN A 981 14.35 -12.44 -21.85
CA ASN A 981 13.01 -12.18 -21.33
C ASN A 981 12.36 -13.42 -20.71
N ILE A 982 12.56 -14.61 -21.29
CA ILE A 982 12.07 -15.86 -20.68
C ILE A 982 12.78 -16.14 -19.36
N TYR A 983 14.10 -15.91 -19.26
CA TYR A 983 14.83 -16.10 -18.00
C TYR A 983 14.37 -15.11 -16.92
N ASN A 984 14.15 -13.84 -17.28
CA ASN A 984 13.54 -12.86 -16.38
C ASN A 984 12.14 -13.29 -15.93
N LEU A 985 11.28 -13.73 -16.85
CA LEU A 985 9.92 -14.20 -16.53
C LEU A 985 9.93 -15.43 -15.59
N VAL A 986 10.85 -16.37 -15.81
CA VAL A 986 11.01 -17.55 -14.93
C VAL A 986 11.40 -17.09 -13.53
N ARG A 987 12.36 -16.17 -13.40
CA ARG A 987 12.79 -15.62 -12.11
C ARG A 987 11.62 -14.91 -11.41
N GLU A 988 10.95 -13.99 -12.09
CA GLU A 988 9.80 -13.25 -11.56
C GLU A 988 8.70 -14.19 -11.07
N THR A 989 8.36 -15.21 -11.87
CA THR A 989 7.30 -16.17 -11.52
C THR A 989 7.66 -17.01 -10.28
N LEU A 990 8.95 -17.33 -10.10
CA LEU A 990 9.43 -18.10 -8.95
C LEU A 990 9.52 -17.24 -7.67
N GLN A 991 9.73 -15.93 -7.81
CA GLN A 991 9.89 -14.99 -6.69
C GLN A 991 8.59 -14.25 -6.32
N ALA A 992 7.56 -14.25 -7.19
CA ALA A 992 6.31 -13.54 -6.94
C ALA A 992 5.54 -14.11 -5.73
N LYS A 993 5.07 -13.20 -4.86
CA LYS A 993 4.19 -13.54 -3.71
C LYS A 993 2.85 -14.14 -4.17
N THR A 994 2.33 -13.65 -5.30
CA THR A 994 1.14 -14.14 -5.99
C THR A 994 1.53 -14.58 -7.39
N ARG A 995 1.28 -15.84 -7.75
CA ARG A 995 1.70 -16.38 -9.05
C ARG A 995 0.72 -15.99 -10.15
N PRO A 996 1.21 -15.66 -11.35
CA PRO A 996 0.36 -15.33 -12.49
C PRO A 996 -0.53 -16.53 -12.85
N SER A 997 -1.75 -16.25 -13.31
CA SER A 997 -2.66 -17.30 -13.76
C SER A 997 -2.07 -18.06 -14.95
N GLY A 998 -2.51 -19.29 -15.19
CA GLY A 998 -2.03 -20.07 -16.33
C GLY A 998 -2.25 -19.37 -17.68
N GLU A 999 -3.31 -18.56 -17.80
CA GLU A 999 -3.62 -17.76 -18.99
C GLU A 999 -2.73 -16.52 -19.09
N GLU A 1000 -2.48 -15.84 -17.97
CA GLU A 1000 -1.59 -14.69 -17.92
C GLU A 1000 -0.15 -15.08 -18.28
N LEU A 1001 0.34 -16.20 -17.72
CA LEU A 1001 1.66 -16.73 -18.05
C LEU A 1001 1.78 -17.09 -19.54
N ALA A 1002 0.74 -17.71 -20.11
CA ALA A 1002 0.70 -18.04 -21.52
C ALA A 1002 0.76 -16.77 -22.39
N LYS A 1003 -0.03 -15.75 -22.05
CA LYS A 1003 -0.05 -14.46 -22.73
C LYS A 1003 1.32 -13.77 -22.70
N ARG A 1004 1.98 -13.74 -21.54
CA ARG A 1004 3.32 -13.14 -21.40
C ARG A 1004 4.37 -13.89 -22.23
N ILE A 1005 4.33 -15.23 -22.25
CA ILE A 1005 5.24 -16.03 -23.09
C ILE A 1005 4.98 -15.75 -24.58
N ASP A 1006 3.70 -15.68 -24.99
CA ASP A 1006 3.34 -15.35 -26.36
C ASP A 1006 3.83 -13.94 -26.75
N ASP A 1007 3.70 -12.96 -25.85
CA ASP A 1007 4.19 -11.59 -26.05
C ASP A 1007 5.72 -11.54 -26.22
N ILE A 1008 6.46 -12.31 -25.40
CA ILE A 1008 7.93 -12.44 -25.51
C ILE A 1008 8.34 -13.12 -26.82
N ALA A 1009 7.57 -14.09 -27.30
CA ALA A 1009 7.87 -14.83 -28.52
C ALA A 1009 7.60 -14.03 -29.81
N LYS A 1010 6.75 -12.99 -29.78
CA LYS A 1010 6.34 -12.22 -30.98
C LYS A 1010 7.51 -11.73 -31.85
N PRO A 1011 8.55 -11.06 -31.33
CA PRO A 1011 9.67 -10.58 -32.17
C PRO A 1011 10.42 -11.75 -32.83
N LEU A 1012 10.60 -12.85 -32.11
CA LEU A 1012 11.26 -14.05 -32.61
C LEU A 1012 10.42 -14.75 -33.68
N LEU A 1013 9.10 -14.83 -33.48
CA LEU A 1013 8.15 -15.44 -34.42
C LEU A 1013 8.03 -14.66 -35.72
N THR A 1014 8.14 -13.32 -35.69
CA THR A 1014 8.16 -12.48 -36.90
C THR A 1014 9.28 -12.90 -37.85
N VAL A 1015 10.48 -13.15 -37.32
CA VAL A 1015 11.60 -13.62 -38.14
C VAL A 1015 11.47 -15.12 -38.44
N ALA A 1016 11.11 -15.93 -37.44
CA ALA A 1016 10.98 -17.37 -37.60
C ALA A 1016 9.92 -17.75 -38.65
N SER A 1017 8.86 -16.96 -38.83
CA SER A 1017 7.79 -17.22 -39.79
C SER A 1017 8.11 -16.89 -41.25
N GLN A 1018 9.17 -16.11 -41.53
CA GLN A 1018 9.61 -15.78 -42.89
C GLN A 1018 9.91 -17.05 -43.70
N ASP A 1019 9.27 -17.21 -44.85
CA ASP A 1019 9.39 -18.38 -45.71
C ASP A 1019 10.04 -18.04 -47.05
N ARG A 1020 11.00 -18.87 -47.46
CA ARG A 1020 11.69 -18.73 -48.75
C ARG A 1020 10.82 -19.16 -49.91
N HIS A 1021 9.99 -20.19 -49.72
CA HIS A 1021 9.15 -20.74 -50.77
C HIS A 1021 7.73 -21.04 -50.26
N PRO A 1022 6.92 -19.99 -50.00
CA PRO A 1022 5.57 -20.14 -49.48
C PRO A 1022 4.69 -21.08 -50.30
N TRP A 1023 4.88 -21.09 -51.63
CA TRP A 1023 4.13 -21.94 -52.55
C TRP A 1023 4.47 -23.43 -52.40
N ILE A 1024 5.75 -23.78 -52.23
CA ILE A 1024 6.19 -25.17 -51.97
C ILE A 1024 5.62 -25.66 -50.64
N ARG A 1025 5.71 -24.82 -49.60
CA ARG A 1025 5.16 -25.16 -48.28
C ARG A 1025 3.66 -25.36 -48.33
N LYS A 1026 2.92 -24.49 -49.03
CA LYS A 1026 1.48 -24.61 -49.21
C LYS A 1026 1.11 -25.91 -49.95
N SER A 1027 1.85 -26.27 -50.99
CA SER A 1027 1.66 -27.56 -51.69
C SER A 1027 1.99 -28.76 -50.80
N MET A 1028 3.08 -28.72 -50.03
CA MET A 1028 3.44 -29.77 -49.06
C MET A 1028 2.42 -29.91 -47.93
N MET A 1029 1.86 -28.79 -47.45
CA MET A 1029 0.77 -28.78 -46.49
C MET A 1029 -0.44 -29.52 -47.07
N ILE A 1030 -0.87 -29.20 -48.28
CA ILE A 1030 -2.04 -29.86 -48.90
C ILE A 1030 -1.78 -31.36 -49.06
N ILE A 1031 -0.64 -31.74 -49.64
CA ILE A 1031 -0.29 -33.15 -49.92
C ILE A 1031 -0.12 -33.95 -48.62
N SER A 1032 0.66 -33.45 -47.67
CA SER A 1032 0.94 -34.14 -46.40
C SER A 1032 -0.31 -34.31 -45.55
N ASN A 1033 -1.20 -33.32 -45.51
CA ASN A 1033 -2.42 -33.41 -44.72
C ASN A 1033 -3.46 -34.30 -45.40
N ALA A 1034 -3.55 -34.28 -46.73
CA ALA A 1034 -4.37 -35.25 -47.46
C ALA A 1034 -3.90 -36.69 -47.20
N LEU A 1035 -2.59 -36.96 -47.33
CA LEU A 1035 -2.01 -38.27 -47.04
C LEU A 1035 -2.16 -38.68 -45.57
N SER A 1036 -1.95 -37.75 -44.62
CA SER A 1036 -2.09 -38.02 -43.19
C SER A 1036 -3.54 -38.34 -42.80
N LEU A 1037 -4.50 -37.59 -43.32
CA LEU A 1037 -5.93 -37.84 -43.09
C LEU A 1037 -6.36 -39.17 -43.72
N LEU A 1038 -5.87 -39.50 -44.91
CA LEU A 1038 -6.18 -40.75 -45.60
C LEU A 1038 -5.54 -41.98 -44.93
N LEU A 1039 -4.27 -41.89 -44.52
CA LEU A 1039 -3.50 -43.04 -44.03
C LEU A 1039 -3.56 -43.23 -42.51
N THR A 1040 -3.77 -42.16 -41.74
CA THR A 1040 -3.78 -42.22 -40.26
C THR A 1040 -5.13 -41.85 -39.65
N ILE A 1041 -6.14 -41.58 -40.48
CA ILE A 1041 -7.48 -41.13 -40.03
C ILE A 1041 -7.35 -39.89 -39.11
N GLY A 1042 -6.38 -39.03 -39.41
CA GLY A 1042 -6.15 -37.78 -38.67
C GLY A 1042 -5.46 -37.90 -37.31
N ILE A 1043 -5.07 -39.10 -36.86
CA ILE A 1043 -4.36 -39.29 -35.58
C ILE A 1043 -3.05 -38.49 -35.56
N ALA A 1044 -2.28 -38.51 -36.65
CA ALA A 1044 -1.01 -37.77 -36.71
C ALA A 1044 -1.22 -36.24 -36.61
N ASN A 1045 -2.32 -35.72 -37.15
CA ASN A 1045 -2.70 -34.30 -37.03
C ASN A 1045 -3.09 -33.92 -35.60
N ALA A 1046 -3.79 -34.81 -34.88
CA ALA A 1046 -4.14 -34.60 -33.48
C ALA A 1046 -2.89 -34.57 -32.56
N VAL A 1047 -1.95 -35.51 -32.76
CA VAL A 1047 -0.67 -35.52 -32.04
C VAL A 1047 0.13 -34.24 -32.32
N ARG A 1048 0.13 -33.77 -33.56
CA ARG A 1048 0.76 -32.49 -33.92
C ARG A 1048 0.11 -31.30 -33.21
N LYS A 1049 -1.22 -31.24 -33.14
CA LYS A 1049 -1.96 -30.17 -32.43
C LYS A 1049 -1.62 -30.15 -30.94
N TYR A 1050 -1.43 -31.32 -30.32
CA TYR A 1050 -1.00 -31.40 -28.92
C TYR A 1050 0.40 -30.80 -28.73
N ASN A 1051 1.38 -31.22 -29.53
CA ASN A 1051 2.78 -30.78 -29.38
C ASN A 1051 3.05 -29.34 -29.81
N THR A 1052 2.42 -28.87 -30.90
CA THR A 1052 2.77 -27.58 -31.55
C THR A 1052 1.67 -26.55 -31.54
N GLY A 1053 0.42 -26.98 -31.37
CA GLY A 1053 -0.77 -26.13 -31.42
C GLY A 1053 -1.46 -26.04 -32.75
N ASP A 1054 -0.78 -26.50 -33.79
CA ASP A 1054 -1.30 -26.52 -35.12
C ASP A 1054 -1.76 -27.91 -35.51
N PHE A 1055 -2.95 -28.00 -36.08
CA PHE A 1055 -3.48 -29.24 -36.60
C PHE A 1055 -2.83 -29.65 -37.93
N TRP A 1056 -2.42 -28.69 -38.76
CA TRP A 1056 -1.98 -28.93 -40.13
C TRP A 1056 -0.45 -29.09 -40.24
N PHE A 1057 0.01 -30.18 -40.89
CA PHE A 1057 1.41 -30.37 -41.25
C PHE A 1057 1.90 -29.28 -42.21
N PHE A 1058 3.10 -28.74 -41.98
CA PHE A 1058 3.70 -27.68 -42.79
C PHE A 1058 2.90 -26.35 -42.84
N SER A 1059 2.03 -26.09 -41.86
CA SER A 1059 1.32 -24.81 -41.72
C SER A 1059 2.25 -23.61 -41.56
N ARG A 1060 3.39 -23.81 -40.87
CA ARG A 1060 4.41 -22.79 -40.62
C ARG A 1060 5.79 -23.30 -41.02
N THR A 1061 6.78 -22.42 -40.94
CA THR A 1061 8.18 -22.84 -41.12
C THR A 1061 8.60 -23.76 -39.96
N THR A 1062 9.58 -24.62 -40.20
CA THR A 1062 10.16 -25.49 -39.15
C THR A 1062 10.82 -24.70 -38.01
N THR A 1063 11.10 -23.40 -38.19
CA THR A 1063 11.64 -22.53 -37.12
C THR A 1063 10.52 -21.95 -36.28
N SER A 1064 9.44 -21.49 -36.91
CA SER A 1064 8.26 -21.04 -36.16
C SER A 1064 7.63 -22.18 -35.37
N ASP A 1065 7.54 -23.39 -35.94
CA ASP A 1065 7.02 -24.58 -35.25
C ASP A 1065 7.88 -24.93 -34.01
N ALA A 1066 9.21 -24.79 -34.11
CA ALA A 1066 10.13 -25.08 -32.99
C ALA A 1066 10.01 -24.08 -31.83
N VAL A 1067 9.83 -22.79 -32.13
CA VAL A 1067 9.61 -21.75 -31.10
C VAL A 1067 8.32 -22.04 -30.33
N LEU A 1068 7.22 -22.32 -31.02
CA LEU A 1068 5.92 -22.57 -30.37
C LEU A 1068 5.89 -23.86 -29.55
N ALA A 1069 6.59 -24.90 -30.04
CA ALA A 1069 6.75 -26.13 -29.27
C ALA A 1069 7.55 -25.89 -27.98
N LEU A 1070 8.58 -25.03 -28.04
CA LEU A 1070 9.34 -24.61 -26.87
C LEU A 1070 8.48 -23.79 -25.90
N ASP A 1071 7.73 -22.79 -26.39
CA ASP A 1071 6.83 -21.95 -25.57
C ASP A 1071 5.82 -22.80 -24.80
N ARG A 1072 5.19 -23.77 -25.47
CA ARG A 1072 4.28 -24.71 -24.81
C ARG A 1072 4.97 -25.57 -23.78
N SER A 1073 6.17 -26.05 -24.08
CA SER A 1073 6.96 -26.84 -23.13
C SER A 1073 7.29 -26.04 -21.87
N ILE A 1074 7.62 -24.76 -22.01
CA ILE A 1074 7.85 -23.83 -20.90
C ILE A 1074 6.54 -23.64 -20.10
N GLN A 1075 5.43 -23.32 -20.78
CA GLN A 1075 4.12 -23.16 -20.14
C GLN A 1075 3.71 -24.40 -19.33
N THR A 1076 3.84 -25.60 -19.90
CA THR A 1076 3.53 -26.85 -19.19
C THR A 1076 4.45 -27.08 -17.99
N SER A 1077 5.75 -26.85 -18.15
CA SER A 1077 6.72 -27.05 -17.07
C SER A 1077 6.48 -26.09 -15.91
N MET A 1078 6.16 -24.82 -16.20
CA MET A 1078 5.85 -23.82 -15.19
C MET A 1078 4.49 -24.05 -14.51
N ARG A 1079 3.46 -24.49 -15.25
CA ARG A 1079 2.16 -24.88 -14.66
C ARG A 1079 2.27 -26.11 -13.76
N TRP A 1080 3.07 -27.10 -14.16
CA TRP A 1080 3.30 -28.29 -13.34
C TRP A 1080 4.03 -27.95 -12.03
N GLN A 1081 5.05 -27.09 -12.10
CA GLN A 1081 5.71 -26.56 -10.91
C GLN A 1081 4.74 -25.76 -10.03
N ALA A 1082 3.78 -25.05 -10.63
CA ALA A 1082 2.74 -24.35 -9.90
C ALA A 1082 1.74 -25.27 -9.18
N SER A 1083 1.54 -26.49 -9.67
CA SER A 1083 0.66 -27.48 -9.04
C SER A 1083 1.31 -28.32 -7.94
N MET A 1084 2.65 -28.35 -7.86
CA MET A 1084 3.41 -29.14 -6.88
C MET A 1084 3.80 -28.38 -5.62
N SER A 1085 3.68 -27.05 -5.62
CA SER A 1085 3.86 -26.19 -4.45
C SER A 1085 2.52 -25.69 -3.97
#